data_AF-A0A1M5UJP1-F1
#
_entry.id   AF-A0A1M5UJP1-F1
#
_cell.length_a   1.000
_cell.length_b   1.000
_cell.length_c   1.000
_cell.angle_alpha   90.00
_cell.angle_beta   90.00
_cell.angle_gamma   90.00
#
_symmetry.space_group_name_H-M   'P 1'
#
loop_
_entity.id
_entity.type
_entity.pdbx_description
1 polymer ?
#
loop_
_entity_poly.entity_id
_entity_poly.type
_entity_poly.pdbx_seq_one_letter_code
_entity_poly.pdbx_strand_id
1 'polypeptide(L)'
;MMRPLTVNTLVDIAKHSDKVLKLALYLIESRSELLCSKLAAVDAETDPVEALEAFHADLAKTVLYAEKAYQLLSTINPNHDVLHMKGPEKNLVNLFGDRYDIGHREIDFGTFKLGLYWDFDREIIKEQILHNVLGLSGADYERLYKNRNKIWQLNDKELFTTDDKVRFLSVSADYEKHRSVIDKIRQIGTEFIEYRTALPRKMRDKIDNEVTGERAMIDSVVKTSTYISKVEGLEQVSGSHKKEPQLVARIKRQIDESSAIEAIEIDKDASLEAIANALDQIRDLKFDLHKQVIFKVRKLGNYNANGLYSSNYHIVAVDIKNPGALVHEFIHAVDLNREGYSWDPQRQNVVGTLVAEMDEEALREVCGNKRAAYYLNPKEVIARAGEIAYLLQKFDYQQGESMEQFAGRVRKAEQERDCPYDIVPVKPIDTYLNNPHIYFNLSEIPLSKLSLVKGYYESFMGVDGVEPRRNTTLQVHSEGQTVIGEKPAKAKYQLRSVSLFSPDSLGEALRYNQRHGVMDQGDFVEAVIKQKTHVGRTTQRLTDEVWWSQMKALHQMCEFIREVDDPYLNYRFLKAYLVNCPRIDVRPTEQLDNYLSPDESAKGQIDYDRNDILMAMLREPIALNIEDFNKQYQGEIDRLKSELVEAERKSDLIDYRNSPGEYQKQRGEVWELKKDLKSAELKPGMALRNEMNKAVPELQQRYLYMRAENFLETKSKKVGRRRSYSTSILNRAATVRMNKEMNRLCRDILRGAKVEEMLGYLEKEDLLCVQLLQDNSIRAQLPPGDEERKQFDLWLTAAMLENGFIDGVLDNLDSHIIRGPEPDDQYHCLHLIPESVCEKTQDLLMMAWNGGADERAVYRQILVEQTPSVHHFRQKALERKQAEARAALGPVVTIEAKAEAAELTEATAGAPEPASRKPEPEPEHVRVADKRPLKKDDQLDLF
;
A
#
# COMPACT_ATOMS: atom_id res chain seq x y z
N MET A 1 13.90 13.82 -28.79
CA MET A 1 14.15 12.84 -29.87
C MET A 1 15.65 12.69 -30.13
N MET A 2 16.16 11.49 -29.84
CA MET A 2 17.58 11.12 -30.01
C MET A 2 17.99 11.16 -31.49
N ARG A 3 19.25 11.50 -31.75
CA ARG A 3 19.82 11.52 -33.10
C ARG A 3 20.34 10.12 -33.46
N PRO A 4 19.90 9.51 -34.59
CA PRO A 4 20.48 8.27 -35.07
C PRO A 4 21.99 8.43 -35.32
N LEU A 5 22.79 7.56 -34.71
CA LEU A 5 24.23 7.54 -34.93
C LEU A 5 24.57 6.87 -36.27
N THR A 6 25.64 7.32 -36.91
CA THR A 6 26.18 6.66 -38.10
C THR A 6 27.27 5.64 -37.71
N VAL A 7 27.57 4.70 -38.58
CA VAL A 7 28.67 3.74 -38.37
C VAL A 7 30.00 4.47 -38.16
N ASN A 8 30.26 5.51 -38.94
CA ASN A 8 31.49 6.32 -38.83
C ASN A 8 31.57 7.01 -37.46
N THR A 9 30.47 7.62 -36.99
CA THR A 9 30.41 8.23 -35.65
C THR A 9 30.74 7.20 -34.57
N LEU A 10 30.20 5.98 -34.65
CA LEU A 10 30.53 4.92 -33.68
C LEU A 10 31.98 4.42 -33.77
N VAL A 11 32.56 4.39 -34.97
CA VAL A 11 33.99 4.07 -35.16
C VAL A 11 34.87 5.16 -34.54
N ASP A 12 34.51 6.42 -34.76
CA ASP A 12 35.20 7.56 -34.17
C ASP A 12 35.14 7.56 -32.64
N ILE A 13 33.99 7.25 -32.05
CA ILE A 13 33.88 7.12 -30.59
C ILE A 13 34.69 5.91 -30.08
N ALA A 14 34.55 4.75 -30.74
CA ALA A 14 35.16 3.50 -30.28
C ALA A 14 36.70 3.50 -30.29
N LYS A 15 37.34 4.33 -31.12
CA LYS A 15 38.82 4.42 -31.25
C LYS A 15 39.51 4.94 -29.98
N HIS A 16 38.79 5.67 -29.13
CA HIS A 16 39.33 6.17 -27.88
C HIS A 16 39.58 4.99 -26.92
N SER A 17 40.58 5.06 -26.05
CA SER A 17 40.81 4.00 -25.06
C SER A 17 40.02 4.21 -23.76
N ASP A 18 39.69 5.46 -23.46
CA ASP A 18 39.03 5.84 -22.20
C ASP A 18 37.51 5.67 -22.28
N LYS A 19 36.94 4.84 -21.41
CA LYS A 19 35.49 4.56 -21.36
C LYS A 19 34.67 5.80 -21.01
N VAL A 20 35.18 6.67 -20.15
CA VAL A 20 34.46 7.88 -19.72
C VAL A 20 34.36 8.85 -20.89
N LEU A 21 35.43 9.03 -21.65
CA LEU A 21 35.41 9.84 -22.87
C LEU A 21 34.43 9.27 -23.91
N LYS A 22 34.43 7.94 -24.12
CA LYS A 22 33.49 7.30 -25.05
C LYS A 22 32.04 7.58 -24.70
N LEU A 23 31.69 7.47 -23.41
CA LEU A 23 30.34 7.72 -22.93
C LEU A 23 29.96 9.20 -23.03
N ALA A 24 30.91 10.12 -22.78
CA ALA A 24 30.70 11.54 -22.96
C ALA A 24 30.39 11.89 -24.42
N LEU A 25 31.20 11.40 -25.36
CA LEU A 25 30.98 11.58 -26.80
C LEU A 25 29.68 10.91 -27.26
N TYR A 26 29.38 9.72 -26.76
CA TYR A 26 28.11 9.03 -27.07
C TYR A 26 26.89 9.84 -26.63
N LEU A 27 26.89 10.40 -25.42
CA LEU A 27 25.77 11.21 -24.91
C LEU A 27 25.54 12.44 -25.80
N ILE A 28 26.61 13.13 -26.18
CA ILE A 28 26.56 14.32 -27.04
C ILE A 28 26.09 13.97 -28.46
N GLU A 29 26.69 12.96 -29.10
CA GLU A 29 26.41 12.61 -30.49
C GLU A 29 25.01 12.01 -30.66
N SER A 30 24.57 11.18 -29.70
CA SER A 30 23.22 10.61 -29.71
C SER A 30 22.14 11.60 -29.28
N ARG A 31 22.54 12.75 -28.69
CA ARG A 31 21.64 13.72 -28.05
C ARG A 31 20.70 13.06 -27.04
N SER A 32 21.19 12.05 -26.34
CA SER A 32 20.44 11.38 -25.29
C SER A 32 20.36 12.28 -24.06
N GLU A 33 19.20 12.32 -23.43
CA GLU A 33 19.00 13.13 -22.23
C GLU A 33 19.78 12.59 -21.02
N LEU A 34 19.92 11.25 -20.98
CA LEU A 34 20.53 10.47 -19.92
C LEU A 34 21.32 9.28 -20.51
N LEU A 35 22.15 8.66 -19.68
CA LEU A 35 22.70 7.33 -19.97
C LEU A 35 21.67 6.26 -19.62
N CYS A 36 20.75 5.99 -20.55
CA CYS A 36 19.67 5.03 -20.38
C CYS A 36 20.19 3.59 -20.22
N SER A 37 19.70 2.91 -19.19
CA SER A 37 19.92 1.49 -18.93
C SER A 37 18.70 0.84 -18.28
N LYS A 38 18.19 1.41 -17.19
CA LYS A 38 16.95 0.94 -16.55
C LYS A 38 15.72 1.46 -17.30
N LEU A 39 15.79 2.67 -17.85
CA LEU A 39 14.74 3.23 -18.72
C LEU A 39 14.52 2.41 -20.00
N ALA A 40 15.48 1.58 -20.39
CA ALA A 40 15.33 0.67 -21.54
C ALA A 40 14.24 -0.40 -21.35
N ALA A 41 13.77 -0.62 -20.12
CA ALA A 41 12.68 -1.52 -19.79
C ALA A 41 11.34 -0.79 -19.57
N VAL A 42 11.31 0.53 -19.69
CA VAL A 42 10.11 1.35 -19.47
C VAL A 42 9.38 1.56 -20.80
N ASP A 43 8.09 1.28 -20.81
CA ASP A 43 7.15 1.53 -21.89
C ASP A 43 5.99 2.45 -21.44
N ALA A 44 5.03 2.70 -22.33
CA ALA A 44 3.87 3.57 -22.05
C ALA A 44 2.96 3.05 -20.91
N GLU A 45 2.96 1.73 -20.64
CA GLU A 45 2.08 1.08 -19.67
C GLU A 45 2.80 0.75 -18.35
N THR A 46 4.11 0.97 -18.28
CA THR A 46 4.94 0.67 -17.11
C THR A 46 4.45 1.43 -15.89
N ASP A 47 4.35 0.76 -14.74
CA ASP A 47 3.86 1.35 -13.49
C ASP A 47 4.60 2.67 -13.15
N PRO A 48 3.90 3.73 -12.69
CA PRO A 48 4.53 5.01 -12.37
C PRO A 48 5.70 4.94 -11.38
N VAL A 49 5.62 4.07 -10.37
CA VAL A 49 6.70 3.89 -9.39
C VAL A 49 7.89 3.24 -10.07
N GLU A 50 7.68 2.21 -10.87
CA GLU A 50 8.75 1.52 -11.60
C GLU A 50 9.43 2.44 -12.62
N ALA A 51 8.65 3.22 -13.37
CA ALA A 51 9.17 4.22 -14.29
C ALA A 51 10.04 5.26 -13.56
N LEU A 52 9.58 5.77 -12.42
CA LEU A 52 10.32 6.73 -11.62
C LEU A 52 11.58 6.13 -10.98
N GLU A 53 11.54 4.88 -10.52
CA GLU A 53 12.70 4.13 -10.01
C GLU A 53 13.76 3.89 -11.10
N ALA A 54 13.32 3.55 -12.32
CA ALA A 54 14.20 3.41 -13.47
C ALA A 54 14.87 4.74 -13.84
N PHE A 55 14.10 5.83 -13.89
CA PHE A 55 14.64 7.17 -14.13
C PHE A 55 15.65 7.56 -13.04
N HIS A 56 15.33 7.34 -11.77
CA HIS A 56 16.22 7.66 -10.65
C HIS A 56 17.56 6.94 -10.76
N ALA A 57 17.54 5.65 -11.12
CA ALA A 57 18.75 4.87 -11.30
C ALA A 57 19.62 5.39 -12.46
N ASP A 58 19.01 5.73 -13.59
CA ASP A 58 19.73 6.26 -14.76
C ASP A 58 20.20 7.71 -14.56
N LEU A 59 19.48 8.52 -13.79
CA LEU A 59 19.92 9.84 -13.33
C LEU A 59 21.17 9.72 -12.46
N ALA A 60 21.13 8.88 -11.41
CA ALA A 60 22.26 8.66 -10.52
C ALA A 60 23.49 8.14 -11.28
N LYS A 61 23.28 7.23 -12.24
CA LYS A 61 24.30 6.74 -13.16
C LYS A 61 24.90 7.89 -13.97
N THR A 62 24.07 8.73 -14.58
CA THR A 62 24.51 9.87 -15.41
C THR A 62 25.33 10.88 -14.61
N VAL A 63 24.89 11.24 -13.40
CA VAL A 63 25.62 12.15 -12.50
C VAL A 63 26.99 11.57 -12.11
N LEU A 64 27.06 10.27 -11.78
CA LEU A 64 28.33 9.59 -11.48
C LEU A 64 29.28 9.59 -12.69
N TYR A 65 28.75 9.44 -13.91
CA TYR A 65 29.56 9.53 -15.12
C TYR A 65 30.03 10.96 -15.40
N ALA A 66 29.21 11.98 -15.14
CA ALA A 66 29.60 13.38 -15.26
C ALA A 66 30.78 13.72 -14.32
N GLU A 67 30.77 13.20 -13.09
CA GLU A 67 31.89 13.36 -12.15
C GLU A 67 33.17 12.70 -12.66
N LYS A 68 33.07 11.47 -13.17
CA LYS A 68 34.22 10.77 -13.77
C LYS A 68 34.75 11.52 -14.98
N ALA A 69 33.86 12.09 -15.78
CA ALA A 69 34.23 12.92 -16.93
C ALA A 69 34.96 14.17 -16.46
N TYR A 70 34.47 14.85 -15.42
CA TYR A 70 35.16 15.99 -14.81
C TYR A 70 36.57 15.61 -14.32
N GLN A 71 36.70 14.50 -13.58
CA GLN A 71 38.00 14.04 -13.06
C GLN A 71 39.02 13.78 -14.17
N LEU A 72 38.57 13.23 -15.31
CA LEU A 72 39.41 13.01 -16.48
C LEU A 72 39.73 14.33 -17.19
N LEU A 73 38.71 15.11 -17.49
CA LEU A 73 38.77 16.23 -18.43
C LEU A 73 39.21 17.54 -17.79
N SER A 74 39.22 17.69 -16.46
CA SER A 74 39.67 18.92 -15.76
C SER A 74 41.19 19.14 -15.80
N THR A 75 41.97 18.14 -16.21
CA THR A 75 43.45 18.20 -16.24
C THR A 75 43.98 18.89 -17.51
N ILE A 76 43.39 20.03 -17.87
CA ILE A 76 43.60 20.72 -19.15
C ILE A 76 44.78 21.69 -19.08
N ASN A 77 45.64 21.68 -20.10
CA ASN A 77 46.70 22.67 -20.28
C ASN A 77 46.18 23.96 -20.99
N PRO A 78 47.00 25.02 -21.13
CA PRO A 78 46.61 26.24 -21.86
C PRO A 78 46.26 26.04 -23.35
N ASN A 79 46.67 24.94 -23.97
CA ASN A 79 46.34 24.60 -25.36
C ASN A 79 45.03 23.80 -25.48
N HIS A 80 44.31 23.59 -24.37
CA HIS A 80 43.10 22.78 -24.29
C HIS A 80 43.31 21.27 -24.46
N ASP A 81 44.54 20.78 -24.25
CA ASP A 81 44.84 19.35 -24.22
C ASP A 81 44.70 18.78 -22.80
N VAL A 82 44.08 17.60 -22.69
CA VAL A 82 43.96 16.86 -21.42
C VAL A 82 45.26 16.08 -21.14
N LEU A 83 45.95 16.43 -20.05
CA LEU A 83 47.31 15.95 -19.75
C LEU A 83 47.42 14.42 -19.62
N HIS A 84 46.47 13.79 -18.92
CA HIS A 84 46.54 12.36 -18.58
C HIS A 84 45.73 11.46 -19.51
N MET A 85 45.15 12.02 -20.57
CA MET A 85 44.35 11.24 -21.50
C MET A 85 45.21 10.38 -22.42
N LYS A 86 44.79 9.13 -22.60
CA LYS A 86 45.43 8.16 -23.51
C LYS A 86 44.73 8.22 -24.87
N GLY A 87 45.52 8.20 -25.95
CA GLY A 87 45.00 8.24 -27.32
C GLY A 87 45.64 9.35 -28.18
N PRO A 88 45.38 9.33 -29.49
CA PRO A 88 45.98 10.27 -30.45
C PRO A 88 45.37 11.67 -30.37
N GLU A 89 44.07 11.79 -30.06
CA GLU A 89 43.39 13.07 -29.92
C GLU A 89 43.20 13.40 -28.44
N LYS A 90 43.68 14.59 -28.03
CA LYS A 90 43.65 15.07 -26.64
C LYS A 90 43.04 16.45 -26.48
N ASN A 91 42.83 17.15 -27.58
CA ASN A 91 42.37 18.51 -27.58
C ASN A 91 40.85 18.56 -27.45
N LEU A 92 40.35 19.27 -26.44
CA LEU A 92 38.90 19.34 -26.18
C LEU A 92 38.13 20.01 -27.33
N VAL A 93 38.75 20.94 -28.07
CA VAL A 93 38.12 21.59 -29.23
C VAL A 93 37.88 20.56 -30.34
N ASN A 94 38.83 19.66 -30.57
CA ASN A 94 38.69 18.61 -31.58
C ASN A 94 37.72 17.51 -31.13
N LEU A 95 37.68 17.19 -29.83
CA LEU A 95 36.84 16.13 -29.29
C LEU A 95 35.36 16.52 -29.21
N PHE A 96 35.08 17.75 -28.79
CA PHE A 96 33.72 18.21 -28.47
C PHE A 96 33.20 19.29 -29.42
N GLY A 97 34.06 19.85 -30.29
CA GLY A 97 33.66 20.79 -31.31
C GLY A 97 32.97 22.03 -30.74
N ASP A 98 31.78 22.32 -31.26
CA ASP A 98 30.92 23.43 -30.84
C ASP A 98 30.32 23.24 -29.43
N ARG A 99 30.42 22.05 -28.84
CA ARG A 99 29.98 21.77 -27.47
C ARG A 99 30.99 22.17 -26.40
N TYR A 100 32.21 22.53 -26.78
CA TYR A 100 33.21 23.02 -25.84
C TYR A 100 33.38 24.53 -25.92
N ASP A 101 32.97 25.23 -24.86
CA ASP A 101 33.21 26.66 -24.70
C ASP A 101 34.64 26.90 -24.19
N ILE A 102 35.50 27.39 -25.08
CA ILE A 102 36.90 27.72 -24.79
C ILE A 102 37.02 28.80 -23.70
N GLY A 103 36.14 29.80 -23.72
CA GLY A 103 36.19 30.96 -22.82
C GLY A 103 35.81 30.60 -21.39
N HIS A 104 34.77 29.77 -21.23
CA HIS A 104 34.29 29.33 -19.92
C HIS A 104 34.86 27.98 -19.48
N ARG A 105 35.59 27.28 -20.36
CA ARG A 105 36.09 25.91 -20.16
C ARG A 105 34.97 24.96 -19.72
N GLU A 106 33.89 24.96 -20.49
CA GLU A 106 32.67 24.22 -20.19
C GLU A 106 32.31 23.31 -21.36
N ILE A 107 31.84 22.10 -21.07
CA ILE A 107 31.29 21.18 -22.08
C ILE A 107 29.77 21.11 -21.92
N ASP A 108 29.03 21.38 -23.00
CA ASP A 108 27.57 21.28 -23.05
C ASP A 108 27.12 19.88 -23.49
N PHE A 109 26.52 19.13 -22.56
CA PHE A 109 25.92 17.83 -22.82
C PHE A 109 24.45 17.92 -23.25
N GLY A 110 23.90 19.12 -23.40
CA GLY A 110 22.51 19.39 -23.73
C GLY A 110 21.61 19.45 -22.50
N THR A 111 21.61 18.41 -21.66
CA THR A 111 20.80 18.39 -20.42
C THR A 111 21.52 19.00 -19.22
N PHE A 112 22.85 19.08 -19.25
CA PHE A 112 23.66 19.73 -18.25
C PHE A 112 24.95 20.27 -18.87
N LYS A 113 25.56 21.21 -18.16
CA LYS A 113 26.86 21.79 -18.49
C LYS A 113 27.91 21.34 -17.49
N LEU A 114 29.07 20.94 -18.01
CA LEU A 114 30.20 20.48 -17.22
C LEU A 114 31.32 21.53 -17.24
N GLY A 115 31.37 22.36 -16.20
CA GLY A 115 32.48 23.30 -16.00
C GLY A 115 33.75 22.57 -15.56
N LEU A 116 34.88 22.83 -16.23
CA LEU A 116 36.15 22.13 -15.99
C LEU A 116 37.14 22.94 -15.13
N TYR A 117 36.75 24.15 -14.72
CA TYR A 117 37.57 25.06 -13.91
C TYR A 117 37.15 25.10 -12.43
N TRP A 118 35.90 24.77 -12.13
CA TRP A 118 35.31 24.86 -10.78
C TRP A 118 35.24 23.47 -10.14
N ASP A 119 35.19 23.44 -8.81
CA ASP A 119 34.94 22.19 -8.07
C ASP A 119 33.63 21.54 -8.53
N PHE A 120 33.68 20.24 -8.77
CA PHE A 120 32.53 19.48 -9.23
C PHE A 120 31.53 19.27 -8.09
N ASP A 121 30.27 19.65 -8.33
CA ASP A 121 29.16 19.42 -7.42
C ASP A 121 28.10 18.51 -8.07
N ARG A 122 27.89 17.35 -7.45
CA ARG A 122 26.90 16.37 -7.90
C ARG A 122 25.48 16.92 -7.88
N GLU A 123 25.13 17.73 -6.87
CA GLU A 123 23.78 18.25 -6.73
C GLU A 123 23.49 19.31 -7.79
N ILE A 124 24.48 20.11 -8.19
CA ILE A 124 24.32 21.08 -9.31
C ILE A 124 24.05 20.35 -10.63
N ILE A 125 24.79 19.28 -10.93
CA ILE A 125 24.56 18.50 -12.16
C ILE A 125 23.19 17.82 -12.12
N LYS A 126 22.83 17.24 -10.97
CA LYS A 126 21.54 16.60 -10.76
C LYS A 126 20.38 17.59 -10.93
N GLU A 127 20.50 18.79 -10.36
CA GLU A 127 19.51 19.88 -10.47
C GLU A 127 19.31 20.30 -11.94
N GLN A 128 20.40 20.51 -12.68
CA GLN A 128 20.34 20.87 -14.10
C GLN A 128 19.60 19.81 -14.92
N ILE A 129 19.93 18.53 -14.70
CA ILE A 129 19.27 17.43 -15.41
C ILE A 129 17.77 17.40 -15.05
N LEU A 130 17.41 17.45 -13.77
CA LEU A 130 16.01 17.41 -13.33
C LEU A 130 15.20 18.58 -13.87
N HIS A 131 15.77 19.78 -13.87
CA HIS A 131 15.12 20.97 -14.42
C HIS A 131 14.94 20.86 -15.93
N ASN A 132 15.98 20.51 -16.68
CA ASN A 132 15.94 20.49 -18.14
C ASN A 132 15.15 19.29 -18.69
N VAL A 133 15.21 18.15 -17.99
CA VAL A 133 14.53 16.91 -18.40
C VAL A 133 13.12 16.83 -17.85
N LEU A 134 12.85 17.16 -16.59
CA LEU A 134 11.51 17.00 -15.99
C LEU A 134 10.79 18.31 -15.68
N GLY A 135 11.46 19.46 -15.77
CA GLY A 135 10.90 20.74 -15.33
C GLY A 135 10.72 20.80 -13.81
N LEU A 136 11.47 19.99 -13.05
CA LEU A 136 11.38 19.92 -11.59
C LEU A 136 12.65 20.44 -10.94
N SER A 137 12.48 21.08 -9.78
CA SER A 137 13.61 21.31 -8.87
C SER A 137 14.05 20.00 -8.22
N GLY A 138 15.30 19.94 -7.74
CA GLY A 138 15.81 18.80 -6.99
C GLY A 138 15.02 18.53 -5.72
N ALA A 139 14.57 19.58 -5.02
CA ALA A 139 13.74 19.44 -3.82
C ALA A 139 12.35 18.84 -4.13
N ASP A 140 11.71 19.28 -5.22
CA ASP A 140 10.42 18.74 -5.65
C ASP A 140 10.55 17.29 -6.10
N TYR A 141 11.60 16.97 -6.85
CA TYR A 141 11.88 15.61 -7.29
C TYR A 141 12.16 14.67 -6.09
N GLU A 142 12.95 15.10 -5.11
CA GLU A 142 13.22 14.29 -3.90
C GLU A 142 11.95 14.05 -3.08
N ARG A 143 11.06 15.05 -3.00
CA ARG A 143 9.75 14.89 -2.36
C ARG A 143 8.87 13.90 -3.12
N LEU A 144 8.83 14.00 -4.44
CA LEU A 144 8.13 13.07 -5.32
C LEU A 144 8.65 11.65 -5.13
N TYR A 145 9.97 11.47 -5.23
CA TYR A 145 10.62 10.17 -5.13
C TYR A 145 10.39 9.52 -3.76
N LYS A 146 10.46 10.28 -2.66
CA LYS A 146 10.15 9.77 -1.31
C LYS A 146 8.69 9.37 -1.15
N ASN A 147 7.76 10.10 -1.78
CA ASN A 147 6.32 9.86 -1.65
C ASN A 147 5.73 8.95 -2.72
N ARG A 148 6.50 8.51 -3.72
CA ARG A 148 6.02 7.74 -4.88
C ARG A 148 5.08 6.58 -4.53
N ASN A 149 5.44 5.76 -3.54
CA ASN A 149 4.64 4.61 -3.12
C ASN A 149 3.30 5.02 -2.52
N LYS A 150 3.22 6.20 -1.88
CA LYS A 150 1.98 6.75 -1.33
C LYS A 150 1.09 7.30 -2.44
N ILE A 151 1.69 8.02 -3.41
CA ILE A 151 0.96 8.68 -4.51
C ILE A 151 0.31 7.65 -5.43
N TRP A 152 1.04 6.59 -5.79
CA TRP A 152 0.59 5.55 -6.73
C TRP A 152 0.25 4.22 -6.04
N GLN A 153 -0.08 4.26 -4.74
CA GLN A 153 -0.47 3.04 -4.02
C GLN A 153 -1.76 2.42 -4.57
N LEU A 154 -2.69 3.27 -5.02
CA LEU A 154 -4.04 2.90 -5.41
C LEU A 154 -4.25 3.27 -6.88
N ASN A 155 -4.69 2.29 -7.65
CA ASN A 155 -5.11 2.46 -9.03
C ASN A 155 -6.55 3.00 -9.04
N ASP A 156 -6.85 3.98 -9.90
CA ASP A 156 -8.20 4.55 -10.04
C ASP A 156 -9.23 3.50 -10.47
N LYS A 157 -8.76 2.42 -11.12
CA LYS A 157 -9.56 1.25 -11.52
C LYS A 157 -9.81 0.22 -10.41
N GLU A 158 -9.15 0.35 -9.25
CA GLU A 158 -9.17 -0.63 -8.15
C GLU A 158 -9.75 -0.03 -6.85
N LEU A 159 -10.60 0.99 -6.96
CA LEU A 159 -11.21 1.67 -5.82
C LEU A 159 -12.52 0.98 -5.39
N PHE A 160 -12.42 -0.10 -4.63
CA PHE A 160 -13.58 -0.93 -4.25
C PHE A 160 -14.30 -0.45 -2.98
N THR A 161 -13.57 0.06 -1.98
CA THR A 161 -14.16 0.50 -0.71
C THR A 161 -14.17 2.02 -0.56
N THR A 162 -15.00 2.52 0.37
CA THR A 162 -14.98 3.94 0.75
C THR A 162 -13.62 4.38 1.28
N ASP A 163 -12.88 3.50 1.99
CA ASP A 163 -11.54 3.82 2.51
C ASP A 163 -10.52 3.97 1.37
N ASP A 164 -10.58 3.09 0.37
CA ASP A 164 -9.72 3.17 -0.83
C ASP A 164 -9.95 4.50 -1.56
N LYS A 165 -11.22 4.86 -1.76
CA LYS A 165 -11.60 6.13 -2.41
C LYS A 165 -11.10 7.35 -1.64
N VAL A 166 -11.24 7.36 -0.32
CA VAL A 166 -10.74 8.45 0.54
C VAL A 166 -9.22 8.54 0.50
N ARG A 167 -8.51 7.40 0.55
CA ARG A 167 -7.05 7.37 0.45
C ARG A 167 -6.55 7.84 -0.90
N PHE A 168 -7.18 7.41 -2.00
CA PHE A 168 -6.86 7.90 -3.33
C PHE A 168 -7.08 9.42 -3.44
N LEU A 169 -8.23 9.91 -2.97
CA LEU A 169 -8.51 11.35 -2.94
C LEU A 169 -7.47 12.13 -2.13
N SER A 170 -6.92 11.56 -1.05
CA SER A 170 -5.87 12.18 -0.24
C SER A 170 -4.53 12.40 -0.95
N VAL A 171 -4.30 11.72 -2.07
CA VAL A 171 -3.10 11.85 -2.91
C VAL A 171 -3.40 12.35 -4.32
N SER A 172 -4.68 12.56 -4.66
CA SER A 172 -5.14 12.91 -6.01
C SER A 172 -4.51 14.18 -6.57
N ALA A 173 -4.25 15.19 -5.72
CA ALA A 173 -3.58 16.40 -6.14
C ALA A 173 -2.12 16.17 -6.55
N ASP A 174 -1.37 15.41 -5.73
CA ASP A 174 0.01 15.00 -6.07
C ASP A 174 0.01 14.09 -7.31
N TYR A 175 -0.98 13.20 -7.43
CA TYR A 175 -1.15 12.34 -8.60
C TYR A 175 -1.31 13.16 -9.88
N GLU A 176 -2.23 14.12 -9.92
CA GLU A 176 -2.43 15.01 -11.09
C GLU A 176 -1.20 15.89 -11.37
N LYS A 177 -0.61 16.47 -10.32
CA LYS A 177 0.58 17.31 -10.45
C LYS A 177 1.73 16.56 -11.12
N HIS A 178 1.91 15.29 -10.78
CA HIS A 178 3.07 14.50 -11.22
C HIS A 178 2.78 13.55 -12.39
N ARG A 179 1.53 13.47 -12.88
CA ARG A 179 1.17 12.64 -14.04
C ARG A 179 2.00 12.99 -15.27
N SER A 180 2.09 14.27 -15.61
CA SER A 180 2.88 14.75 -16.76
C SER A 180 4.38 14.42 -16.65
N VAL A 181 4.91 14.38 -15.42
CA VAL A 181 6.31 13.99 -15.15
C VAL A 181 6.52 12.51 -15.46
N ILE A 182 5.60 11.64 -15.02
CA ILE A 182 5.66 10.20 -15.32
C ILE A 182 5.51 9.95 -16.82
N ASP A 183 4.58 10.63 -17.48
CA ASP A 183 4.40 10.51 -18.93
C ASP A 183 5.66 10.93 -19.68
N LYS A 184 6.35 11.99 -19.23
CA LYS A 184 7.64 12.39 -19.80
C LYS A 184 8.74 11.34 -19.57
N ILE A 185 8.80 10.72 -18.38
CA ILE A 185 9.74 9.62 -18.11
C ILE A 185 9.49 8.43 -19.04
N ARG A 186 8.23 8.03 -19.23
CA ARG A 186 7.84 6.95 -20.14
C ARG A 186 8.18 7.31 -21.60
N GLN A 187 8.00 8.57 -21.98
CA GLN A 187 8.40 9.07 -23.29
C GLN A 187 9.91 8.92 -23.52
N ILE A 188 10.75 9.25 -22.53
CA ILE A 188 12.21 9.07 -22.65
C ILE A 188 12.57 7.60 -22.89
N GLY A 189 11.95 6.68 -22.13
CA GLY A 189 12.13 5.23 -22.34
C GLY A 189 11.71 4.79 -23.74
N THR A 190 10.54 5.27 -24.20
CA THR A 190 10.00 4.99 -25.54
C THR A 190 10.92 5.52 -26.64
N GLU A 191 11.35 6.78 -26.58
CA GLU A 191 12.26 7.38 -27.55
C GLU A 191 13.60 6.64 -27.62
N PHE A 192 14.10 6.15 -26.47
CA PHE A 192 15.31 5.33 -26.43
C PHE A 192 15.13 3.98 -27.13
N ILE A 193 13.99 3.30 -26.91
CA ILE A 193 13.66 2.03 -27.58
C ILE A 193 13.49 2.25 -29.08
N GLU A 194 12.81 3.31 -29.51
CA GLU A 194 12.65 3.67 -30.92
C GLU A 194 14.00 3.92 -31.59
N TYR A 195 14.84 4.74 -30.96
CA TYR A 195 16.21 4.98 -31.41
C TYR A 195 16.99 3.68 -31.56
N ARG A 196 16.92 2.78 -30.57
CA ARG A 196 17.64 1.51 -30.62
C ARG A 196 17.10 0.56 -31.67
N THR A 197 15.79 0.44 -31.79
CA THR A 197 15.14 -0.43 -32.77
C THR A 197 15.44 0.02 -34.21
N ALA A 198 15.59 1.32 -34.42
CA ALA A 198 16.01 1.89 -35.71
C ALA A 198 17.47 1.56 -36.09
N LEU A 199 18.31 1.16 -35.12
CA LEU A 199 19.71 0.82 -35.38
C LEU A 199 19.89 -0.65 -35.82
N PRO A 200 20.68 -0.91 -36.87
CA PRO A 200 21.12 -2.27 -37.20
C PRO A 200 21.78 -2.96 -36.00
N ARG A 201 21.53 -4.27 -35.82
CA ARG A 201 22.06 -5.06 -34.69
C ARG A 201 23.57 -4.88 -34.51
N LYS A 202 24.36 -4.94 -35.59
CA LYS A 202 25.82 -4.75 -35.53
C LYS A 202 26.23 -3.39 -34.92
N MET A 203 25.43 -2.34 -35.12
CA MET A 203 25.68 -1.03 -34.49
C MET A 203 25.31 -1.03 -33.02
N ARG A 204 24.19 -1.67 -32.66
CA ARG A 204 23.79 -1.90 -31.27
C ARG A 204 24.85 -2.68 -30.48
N ASP A 205 25.36 -3.77 -31.06
CA ASP A 205 26.44 -4.57 -30.49
C ASP A 205 27.72 -3.74 -30.32
N LYS A 206 28.03 -2.86 -31.27
CA LYS A 206 29.18 -1.95 -31.20
C LYS A 206 29.02 -0.89 -30.11
N ILE A 207 27.82 -0.33 -29.94
CA ILE A 207 27.51 0.58 -28.83
C ILE A 207 27.78 -0.12 -27.50
N ASP A 208 27.21 -1.31 -27.30
CA ASP A 208 27.30 -1.99 -26.01
C ASP A 208 28.72 -2.49 -25.71
N ASN A 209 29.37 -3.13 -26.68
CA ASN A 209 30.66 -3.79 -26.48
C ASN A 209 31.85 -2.82 -26.56
N GLU A 210 31.80 -1.80 -27.41
CA GLU A 210 32.97 -0.94 -27.70
C GLU A 210 32.82 0.49 -27.20
N VAL A 211 31.59 1.02 -27.10
CA VAL A 211 31.34 2.41 -26.68
C VAL A 211 31.04 2.49 -25.19
N THR A 212 29.95 1.85 -24.75
CA THR A 212 29.56 1.86 -23.34
C THR A 212 30.42 0.90 -22.53
N GLY A 213 30.93 -0.17 -23.16
CA GLY A 213 31.67 -1.23 -22.48
C GLY A 213 30.87 -1.81 -21.31
N GLU A 214 29.55 -1.82 -21.45
CA GLU A 214 28.63 -2.47 -20.52
C GLU A 214 28.33 -3.88 -21.01
N ARG A 215 27.63 -4.67 -20.19
CA ARG A 215 27.13 -5.95 -20.67
C ARG A 215 26.16 -5.68 -21.81
N ALA A 216 26.22 -6.50 -22.86
CA ALA A 216 25.27 -6.43 -23.96
C ALA A 216 23.83 -6.37 -23.41
N MET A 217 23.06 -5.40 -23.86
CA MET A 217 21.65 -5.31 -23.51
C MET A 217 20.88 -6.50 -24.06
N ILE A 218 19.61 -6.62 -23.68
CA ILE A 218 18.78 -7.76 -24.07
C ILE A 218 18.68 -7.84 -25.59
N ASP A 219 18.62 -6.69 -26.27
CA ASP A 219 18.47 -6.55 -27.71
C ASP A 219 19.80 -6.54 -28.49
N SER A 220 20.93 -6.71 -27.81
CA SER A 220 22.27 -6.93 -28.39
C SER A 220 22.77 -8.34 -28.12
N VAL A 221 23.84 -8.76 -28.81
CA VAL A 221 24.49 -10.05 -28.65
C VAL A 221 25.75 -9.92 -27.79
N VAL A 222 25.90 -10.80 -26.80
CA VAL A 222 27.10 -10.87 -25.96
C VAL A 222 28.30 -11.30 -26.82
N LYS A 223 29.41 -10.56 -26.81
CA LYS A 223 30.60 -10.86 -27.63
C LYS A 223 31.14 -12.28 -27.51
N THR A 224 30.92 -12.94 -26.37
CA THR A 224 31.41 -14.30 -26.12
C THR A 224 30.37 -15.39 -26.38
N SER A 225 29.12 -15.08 -26.72
CA SER A 225 28.08 -16.09 -26.97
C SER A 225 28.22 -16.72 -28.36
N THR A 226 27.42 -17.75 -28.63
CA THR A 226 27.16 -18.21 -29.99
C THR A 226 25.85 -17.61 -30.45
N TYR A 227 25.81 -17.07 -31.66
CA TYR A 227 24.63 -16.45 -32.22
C TYR A 227 24.39 -16.94 -33.65
N ILE A 228 23.17 -17.43 -33.87
CA ILE A 228 22.72 -18.03 -35.12
C ILE A 228 21.40 -17.38 -35.51
N SER A 229 21.28 -16.91 -36.74
CA SER A 229 20.04 -16.32 -37.27
C SER A 229 19.62 -17.03 -38.56
N LYS A 230 18.33 -16.99 -38.88
CA LYS A 230 17.86 -17.48 -40.19
C LYS A 230 18.40 -16.68 -41.37
N VAL A 231 18.57 -15.37 -41.17
CA VAL A 231 18.94 -14.44 -42.25
C VAL A 231 20.40 -14.62 -42.68
N GLU A 232 21.31 -14.64 -41.71
CA GLU A 232 22.77 -14.65 -41.97
C GLU A 232 23.40 -16.02 -41.64
N GLY A 233 22.64 -16.95 -41.05
CA GLY A 233 23.13 -18.25 -40.63
C GLY A 233 23.98 -18.16 -39.36
N LEU A 234 25.22 -18.66 -39.43
CA LEU A 234 26.14 -18.70 -38.29
C LEU A 234 26.97 -17.42 -38.23
N GLU A 235 26.58 -16.49 -37.36
CA GLU A 235 27.20 -15.17 -37.31
C GLU A 235 28.32 -15.06 -36.28
N GLN A 236 28.16 -15.73 -35.13
CA GLN A 236 29.12 -15.70 -34.03
C GLN A 236 29.20 -17.07 -33.36
N VAL A 237 30.41 -17.53 -33.03
CA VAL A 237 30.62 -18.77 -32.28
C VAL A 237 31.55 -18.50 -31.10
N SER A 238 31.10 -18.87 -29.90
CA SER A 238 31.89 -18.77 -28.69
C SER A 238 33.13 -19.66 -28.79
N GLY A 239 34.22 -19.26 -28.12
CA GLY A 239 35.44 -20.09 -28.08
C GLY A 239 35.21 -21.49 -27.47
N SER A 240 34.25 -21.63 -26.56
CA SER A 240 33.87 -22.93 -25.98
C SER A 240 33.13 -23.81 -26.98
N HIS A 241 32.18 -23.25 -27.73
CA HIS A 241 31.32 -24.00 -28.66
C HIS A 241 32.02 -24.37 -29.97
N LYS A 242 33.13 -23.69 -30.33
CA LYS A 242 33.97 -24.08 -31.48
C LYS A 242 34.47 -25.53 -31.41
N LYS A 243 34.49 -26.14 -30.21
CA LYS A 243 34.93 -27.53 -29.99
C LYS A 243 33.85 -28.55 -30.38
N GLU A 244 32.61 -28.13 -30.56
CA GLU A 244 31.45 -28.99 -30.81
C GLU A 244 30.72 -28.57 -32.10
N PRO A 245 31.42 -28.52 -33.26
CA PRO A 245 30.86 -27.97 -34.50
C PRO A 245 29.64 -28.75 -35.01
N GLN A 246 29.54 -30.04 -34.69
CA GLN A 246 28.39 -30.87 -35.05
C GLN A 246 27.11 -30.42 -34.34
N LEU A 247 27.20 -30.01 -33.06
CA LEU A 247 26.04 -29.51 -32.31
C LEU A 247 25.67 -28.10 -32.75
N VAL A 248 26.64 -27.25 -33.05
CA VAL A 248 26.38 -25.93 -33.65
C VAL A 248 25.64 -26.09 -34.99
N ALA A 249 26.04 -27.06 -35.84
CA ALA A 249 25.35 -27.36 -37.09
C ALA A 249 23.94 -27.93 -36.89
N ARG A 250 23.74 -28.80 -35.88
CA ARG A 250 22.40 -29.31 -35.50
C ARG A 250 21.47 -28.15 -35.10
N ILE A 251 21.94 -27.28 -34.20
CA ILE A 251 21.18 -26.12 -33.73
C ILE A 251 20.86 -25.20 -34.91
N LYS A 252 21.83 -24.91 -35.79
CA LYS A 252 21.57 -24.09 -36.98
C LYS A 252 20.42 -24.64 -37.81
N ARG A 253 20.44 -25.94 -38.12
CA ARG A 253 19.36 -26.60 -38.85
C ARG A 253 18.02 -26.49 -38.14
N GLN A 254 17.99 -26.70 -36.81
CA GLN A 254 16.76 -26.54 -36.02
C GLN A 254 16.22 -25.10 -36.08
N ILE A 255 17.09 -24.09 -36.10
CA ILE A 255 16.69 -22.69 -36.29
C ILE A 255 16.16 -22.48 -37.70
N ASP A 256 16.85 -22.95 -38.74
CA ASP A 256 16.43 -22.83 -40.14
C ASP A 256 15.02 -23.45 -40.36
N GLU A 257 14.73 -24.57 -39.70
CA GLU A 257 13.46 -25.32 -39.80
C GLU A 257 12.35 -24.82 -38.85
N SER A 258 12.69 -23.99 -37.85
CA SER A 258 11.72 -23.55 -36.83
C SER A 258 10.67 -22.61 -37.40
N SER A 259 9.40 -22.76 -37.02
CA SER A 259 8.37 -21.74 -37.30
C SER A 259 8.30 -20.65 -36.22
N ALA A 260 8.86 -20.89 -35.04
CA ALA A 260 8.73 -20.05 -33.85
C ALA A 260 9.94 -19.13 -33.61
N ILE A 261 11.15 -19.58 -33.97
CA ILE A 261 12.40 -18.89 -33.63
C ILE A 261 13.05 -18.30 -34.88
N GLU A 262 13.37 -17.01 -34.85
CA GLU A 262 14.07 -16.30 -35.92
C GLU A 262 15.60 -16.40 -35.77
N ALA A 263 16.07 -16.31 -34.52
CA ALA A 263 17.47 -16.37 -34.17
C ALA A 263 17.64 -16.89 -32.75
N ILE A 264 18.82 -17.42 -32.44
CA ILE A 264 19.19 -17.87 -31.10
C ILE A 264 20.52 -17.27 -30.64
N GLU A 265 20.57 -16.85 -29.39
CA GLU A 265 21.80 -16.55 -28.65
C GLU A 265 22.03 -17.59 -27.56
N ILE A 266 23.25 -18.13 -27.49
CA ILE A 266 23.65 -19.16 -26.52
C ILE A 266 24.88 -18.69 -25.77
N ASP A 267 24.75 -18.47 -24.46
CA ASP A 267 25.87 -18.11 -23.57
C ASP A 267 27.01 -19.13 -23.66
N LYS A 268 28.25 -18.66 -23.55
CA LYS A 268 29.45 -19.50 -23.68
C LYS A 268 29.51 -20.67 -22.69
N ASP A 269 28.83 -20.54 -21.56
CA ASP A 269 28.83 -21.54 -20.49
C ASP A 269 27.66 -22.53 -20.63
N ALA A 270 26.85 -22.43 -21.69
CA ALA A 270 25.71 -23.27 -21.94
C ALA A 270 26.06 -24.60 -22.62
N SER A 271 25.38 -25.68 -22.22
CA SER A 271 25.48 -26.97 -22.93
C SER A 271 24.74 -26.91 -24.25
N LEU A 272 25.45 -27.05 -25.37
CA LEU A 272 24.83 -27.08 -26.70
C LEU A 272 23.85 -28.25 -26.85
N GLU A 273 24.11 -29.40 -26.22
CA GLU A 273 23.21 -30.56 -26.25
C GLU A 273 21.87 -30.22 -25.58
N ALA A 274 21.92 -29.59 -24.40
CA ALA A 274 20.72 -29.15 -23.68
C ALA A 274 19.92 -28.13 -24.50
N ILE A 275 20.61 -27.20 -25.18
CA ILE A 275 19.94 -26.24 -26.06
C ILE A 275 19.30 -26.92 -27.27
N ALA A 276 20.00 -27.85 -27.92
CA ALA A 276 19.46 -28.58 -29.06
C ALA A 276 18.19 -29.36 -28.67
N ASN A 277 18.19 -29.98 -27.48
CA ASN A 277 17.00 -30.68 -26.96
C ASN A 277 15.88 -29.70 -26.60
N ALA A 278 16.19 -28.53 -26.02
CA ALA A 278 15.19 -27.51 -25.76
C ALA A 278 14.55 -26.96 -27.04
N LEU A 279 15.31 -26.84 -28.13
CA LEU A 279 14.77 -26.46 -29.43
C LEU A 279 13.82 -27.51 -30.01
N ASP A 280 14.13 -28.80 -29.82
CA ASP A 280 13.21 -29.88 -30.17
C ASP A 280 11.92 -29.79 -29.33
N GLN A 281 12.01 -29.55 -28.02
CA GLN A 281 10.84 -29.34 -27.16
C GLN A 281 10.00 -28.11 -27.57
N ILE A 282 10.64 -26.97 -27.87
CA ILE A 282 9.93 -25.75 -28.34
C ILE A 282 9.21 -26.02 -29.66
N ARG A 283 9.84 -26.77 -30.58
CA ARG A 283 9.20 -27.17 -31.83
C ARG A 283 7.96 -28.02 -31.58
N ASP A 284 8.02 -28.93 -30.61
CA ASP A 284 6.92 -29.85 -30.29
C ASP A 284 5.81 -29.17 -29.47
N LEU A 285 6.10 -28.05 -28.80
CA LEU A 285 5.11 -27.18 -28.15
C LEU A 285 4.30 -26.31 -29.14
N LYS A 286 4.74 -26.15 -30.39
CA LYS A 286 3.95 -25.51 -31.46
C LYS A 286 3.26 -24.19 -31.04
N PHE A 287 3.98 -23.27 -30.38
CA PHE A 287 3.40 -22.00 -29.94
C PHE A 287 2.76 -21.21 -31.11
N ASP A 288 1.55 -20.66 -30.89
CA ASP A 288 0.79 -19.89 -31.89
C ASP A 288 1.26 -18.42 -31.97
N LEU A 289 2.51 -18.24 -32.39
CA LEU A 289 3.19 -16.95 -32.50
C LEU A 289 2.88 -16.26 -33.84
N HIS A 290 2.40 -15.02 -33.79
CA HIS A 290 2.21 -14.18 -34.99
C HIS A 290 3.53 -13.69 -35.59
N LYS A 291 4.54 -13.45 -34.75
CA LYS A 291 5.90 -13.11 -35.16
C LYS A 291 6.88 -14.04 -34.48
N GLN A 292 7.90 -14.44 -35.23
CA GLN A 292 8.99 -15.24 -34.69
C GLN A 292 9.75 -14.47 -33.61
N VAL A 293 10.31 -15.21 -32.65
CA VAL A 293 11.07 -14.63 -31.55
C VAL A 293 12.56 -14.81 -31.73
N ILE A 294 13.34 -13.90 -31.17
CA ILE A 294 14.76 -14.12 -30.93
C ILE A 294 14.89 -14.81 -29.57
N PHE A 295 15.32 -16.06 -29.57
CA PHE A 295 15.46 -16.86 -28.35
C PHE A 295 16.86 -16.68 -27.74
N LYS A 296 16.96 -16.26 -26.48
CA LYS A 296 18.24 -16.00 -25.82
C LYS A 296 18.40 -16.85 -24.57
N VAL A 297 19.38 -17.74 -24.58
CA VAL A 297 19.76 -18.53 -23.40
C VAL A 297 21.03 -17.92 -22.82
N ARG A 298 20.85 -17.03 -21.84
CA ARG A 298 21.93 -16.22 -21.25
C ARG A 298 21.65 -15.87 -19.81
N LYS A 299 22.72 -15.53 -19.06
CA LYS A 299 22.58 -15.07 -17.68
C LYS A 299 21.84 -13.73 -17.64
N LEU A 300 20.79 -13.64 -16.82
CA LEU A 300 19.90 -12.48 -16.75
C LEU A 300 20.14 -11.60 -15.52
N GLY A 301 21.21 -11.83 -14.75
CA GLY A 301 21.44 -11.18 -13.45
C GLY A 301 21.34 -9.63 -13.40
N ASN A 302 21.50 -8.91 -14.53
CA ASN A 302 21.27 -7.45 -14.58
C ASN A 302 19.79 -7.04 -14.58
N TYR A 303 18.93 -7.95 -15.03
CA TYR A 303 17.47 -7.82 -15.10
C TYR A 303 16.79 -8.36 -13.84
N ASN A 304 17.53 -9.06 -12.97
CA ASN A 304 17.00 -9.68 -11.75
C ASN A 304 15.78 -10.59 -12.03
N ALA A 305 15.85 -11.34 -13.14
CA ALA A 305 14.77 -12.17 -13.64
C ALA A 305 15.30 -13.56 -14.03
N ASN A 306 14.43 -14.57 -13.93
CA ASN A 306 14.75 -15.95 -14.36
C ASN A 306 14.42 -16.17 -15.84
N GLY A 307 13.46 -15.41 -16.35
CA GLY A 307 13.13 -15.26 -17.76
C GLY A 307 12.75 -13.80 -18.03
N LEU A 308 12.75 -13.41 -19.30
CA LEU A 308 12.30 -12.09 -19.73
C LEU A 308 11.79 -12.15 -21.16
N TYR A 309 10.53 -11.79 -21.36
CA TYR A 309 10.00 -11.44 -22.67
C TYR A 309 10.07 -9.93 -22.90
N SER A 310 10.70 -9.53 -24.00
CA SER A 310 10.71 -8.14 -24.47
C SER A 310 9.84 -8.01 -25.72
N SER A 311 8.65 -7.42 -25.56
CA SER A 311 7.68 -7.20 -26.64
C SER A 311 8.25 -6.35 -27.77
N ASN A 312 8.96 -5.27 -27.44
CA ASN A 312 9.50 -4.31 -28.41
C ASN A 312 10.52 -4.94 -29.39
N TYR A 313 11.26 -5.94 -28.94
CA TYR A 313 12.28 -6.62 -29.74
C TYR A 313 11.89 -8.06 -30.11
N HIS A 314 10.71 -8.52 -29.71
CA HIS A 314 10.26 -9.90 -29.80
C HIS A 314 11.32 -10.91 -29.31
N ILE A 315 11.92 -10.61 -28.15
CA ILE A 315 12.95 -11.47 -27.54
C ILE A 315 12.33 -12.28 -26.41
N VAL A 316 12.52 -13.60 -26.45
CA VAL A 316 12.32 -14.48 -25.30
C VAL A 316 13.70 -14.82 -24.75
N ALA A 317 13.98 -14.43 -23.52
CA ALA A 317 15.24 -14.75 -22.85
C ALA A 317 15.01 -15.59 -21.60
N VAL A 318 15.84 -16.61 -21.39
CA VAL A 318 15.77 -17.50 -20.23
C VAL A 318 17.15 -17.62 -19.60
N ASP A 319 17.21 -17.50 -18.28
CA ASP A 319 18.44 -17.80 -17.55
C ASP A 319 18.68 -19.30 -17.55
N ILE A 320 19.84 -19.71 -18.05
CA ILE A 320 20.24 -21.11 -18.14
C ILE A 320 20.19 -21.84 -16.79
N LYS A 321 20.37 -21.12 -15.68
CA LYS A 321 20.29 -21.70 -14.34
C LYS A 321 18.86 -21.97 -13.89
N ASN A 322 17.88 -21.31 -14.51
CA ASN A 322 16.46 -21.36 -14.14
C ASN A 322 15.60 -21.61 -15.39
N PRO A 323 15.74 -22.77 -16.05
CA PRO A 323 15.04 -23.06 -17.30
C PRO A 323 13.52 -23.13 -17.17
N GLY A 324 13.00 -23.29 -15.94
CA GLY A 324 11.57 -23.38 -15.65
C GLY A 324 10.77 -22.10 -15.97
N ALA A 325 11.41 -21.04 -16.46
CA ALA A 325 10.74 -19.86 -16.99
C ALA A 325 10.42 -19.96 -18.50
N LEU A 326 10.87 -21.00 -19.21
CA LEU A 326 10.77 -21.07 -20.67
C LEU A 326 9.33 -20.96 -21.19
N VAL A 327 8.42 -21.82 -20.72
CA VAL A 327 7.01 -21.76 -21.15
C VAL A 327 6.37 -20.44 -20.72
N HIS A 328 6.68 -19.95 -19.52
CA HIS A 328 6.19 -18.68 -19.02
C HIS A 328 6.48 -17.51 -19.99
N GLU A 329 7.74 -17.36 -20.42
CA GLU A 329 8.13 -16.30 -21.35
C GLU A 329 7.58 -16.48 -22.76
N PHE A 330 7.45 -17.71 -23.25
CA PHE A 330 6.80 -17.98 -24.53
C PHE A 330 5.30 -17.69 -24.50
N ILE A 331 4.62 -17.89 -23.36
CA ILE A 331 3.22 -17.51 -23.19
C ILE A 331 3.08 -15.98 -23.18
N HIS A 332 3.99 -15.24 -22.56
CA HIS A 332 4.04 -13.79 -22.74
C HIS A 332 4.20 -13.40 -24.21
N ALA A 333 5.06 -14.12 -24.96
CA ALA A 333 5.20 -13.91 -26.38
C ALA A 333 3.89 -14.18 -27.14
N VAL A 334 3.14 -15.25 -26.86
CA VAL A 334 1.84 -15.49 -27.52
C VAL A 334 0.81 -14.42 -27.14
N ASP A 335 0.70 -14.08 -25.86
CA ASP A 335 -0.30 -13.14 -25.32
C ASP A 335 -0.11 -11.70 -25.83
N LEU A 336 1.15 -11.26 -25.96
CA LEU A 336 1.49 -9.86 -26.24
C LEU A 336 1.90 -9.59 -27.69
N ASN A 337 2.05 -10.63 -28.52
CA ASN A 337 2.43 -10.50 -29.93
C ASN A 337 1.22 -10.30 -30.86
N ARG A 338 0.01 -10.10 -30.29
CA ARG A 338 -1.21 -9.74 -31.00
C ARG A 338 -1.69 -8.36 -30.55
N GLU A 339 -1.69 -7.40 -31.46
CA GLU A 339 -2.26 -6.07 -31.19
C GLU A 339 -3.73 -6.18 -30.77
N GLY A 340 -4.12 -5.45 -29.73
CA GLY A 340 -5.50 -5.42 -29.23
C GLY A 340 -5.91 -6.63 -28.37
N TYR A 341 -5.13 -7.71 -28.34
CA TYR A 341 -5.49 -8.94 -27.61
C TYR A 341 -5.57 -8.72 -26.09
N SER A 342 -4.80 -7.77 -25.54
CA SER A 342 -4.89 -7.40 -24.12
C SER A 342 -6.30 -6.94 -23.71
N TRP A 343 -7.10 -6.44 -24.64
CA TRP A 343 -8.47 -5.97 -24.41
C TRP A 343 -9.54 -7.00 -24.80
N ASP A 344 -9.13 -8.20 -25.21
CA ASP A 344 -10.06 -9.26 -25.58
C ASP A 344 -10.96 -9.63 -24.38
N PRO A 345 -12.31 -9.60 -24.54
CA PRO A 345 -13.22 -9.90 -23.45
C PRO A 345 -13.06 -11.30 -22.84
N GLN A 346 -12.65 -12.29 -23.65
CA GLN A 346 -12.39 -13.65 -23.18
C GLN A 346 -11.12 -13.69 -22.34
N ARG A 347 -10.05 -13.02 -22.79
CA ARG A 347 -8.82 -12.86 -22.00
C ARG A 347 -9.12 -12.22 -20.65
N GLN A 348 -9.90 -11.13 -20.63
CA GLN A 348 -10.29 -10.44 -19.41
C GLN A 348 -11.15 -11.32 -18.49
N ASN A 349 -12.05 -12.13 -19.05
CA ASN A 349 -12.85 -13.09 -18.29
C ASN A 349 -11.96 -14.17 -17.63
N VAL A 350 -11.01 -14.74 -18.37
CA VAL A 350 -10.05 -15.72 -17.83
C VAL A 350 -9.23 -15.11 -16.70
N VAL A 351 -8.69 -13.91 -16.91
CA VAL A 351 -7.93 -13.18 -15.85
C VAL A 351 -8.80 -12.96 -14.62
N GLY A 352 -9.99 -12.40 -14.77
CA GLY A 352 -10.90 -12.13 -13.65
C GLY A 352 -11.29 -13.41 -12.89
N THR A 353 -11.54 -14.50 -13.62
CA THR A 353 -11.88 -15.81 -13.04
C THR A 353 -10.72 -16.38 -12.21
N LEU A 354 -9.48 -16.24 -12.67
CA LEU A 354 -8.31 -16.78 -11.99
C LEU A 354 -7.85 -15.90 -10.83
N VAL A 355 -7.92 -14.58 -10.97
CA VAL A 355 -7.62 -13.63 -9.89
C VAL A 355 -8.60 -13.83 -8.72
N ALA A 356 -9.86 -14.17 -8.98
CA ALA A 356 -10.84 -14.46 -7.93
C ALA A 356 -10.47 -15.68 -7.05
N GLU A 357 -9.60 -16.58 -7.54
CA GLU A 357 -9.08 -17.71 -6.76
C GLU A 357 -7.84 -17.35 -5.94
N MET A 358 -7.30 -16.15 -6.12
CA MET A 358 -6.12 -15.68 -5.40
C MET A 358 -6.55 -14.92 -4.15
N ASP A 359 -5.94 -15.27 -3.02
CA ASP A 359 -6.06 -14.46 -1.81
C ASP A 359 -5.06 -13.30 -1.87
N GLU A 360 -5.53 -12.15 -2.35
CA GLU A 360 -4.74 -10.92 -2.47
C GLU A 360 -4.18 -10.43 -1.12
N GLU A 361 -4.89 -10.65 -0.02
CA GLU A 361 -4.47 -10.20 1.31
C GLU A 361 -3.33 -11.09 1.82
N ALA A 362 -3.49 -12.41 1.75
CA ALA A 362 -2.43 -13.36 2.07
C ALA A 362 -1.22 -13.19 1.14
N LEU A 363 -1.46 -12.90 -0.14
CA LEU A 363 -0.38 -12.62 -1.09
C LEU A 363 0.42 -11.38 -0.67
N ARG A 364 -0.24 -10.28 -0.32
CA ARG A 364 0.42 -9.07 0.19
C ARG A 364 1.16 -9.30 1.49
N GLU A 365 0.62 -10.13 2.38
CA GLU A 365 1.29 -10.50 3.63
C GLU A 365 2.56 -11.32 3.38
N VAL A 366 2.49 -12.32 2.50
CA VAL A 366 3.61 -13.25 2.23
C VAL A 366 4.72 -12.59 1.41
N CYS A 367 4.38 -11.79 0.40
CA CYS A 367 5.37 -11.27 -0.56
C CYS A 367 5.52 -9.74 -0.60
N GLY A 368 4.68 -9.00 0.13
CA GLY A 368 4.65 -7.53 0.14
C GLY A 368 3.92 -6.93 -1.07
N ASN A 369 3.51 -5.66 -0.95
CA ASN A 369 2.68 -4.97 -1.94
C ASN A 369 3.24 -5.00 -3.37
N LYS A 370 4.56 -4.77 -3.55
CA LYS A 370 5.17 -4.71 -4.88
C LYS A 370 5.11 -6.05 -5.61
N ARG A 371 5.44 -7.15 -4.92
CA ARG A 371 5.37 -8.49 -5.52
C ARG A 371 3.93 -8.98 -5.68
N ALA A 372 3.05 -8.62 -4.77
CA ALA A 372 1.63 -8.92 -4.91
C ALA A 372 1.04 -8.24 -6.15
N ALA A 373 1.34 -6.96 -6.38
CA ALA A 373 0.92 -6.25 -7.59
C ALA A 373 1.46 -6.91 -8.87
N TYR A 374 2.73 -7.32 -8.87
CA TYR A 374 3.32 -8.10 -9.95
C TYR A 374 2.54 -9.40 -10.21
N TYR A 375 2.27 -10.20 -9.17
CA TYR A 375 1.49 -11.42 -9.26
C TYR A 375 -0.01 -11.20 -9.54
N LEU A 376 -0.55 -10.00 -9.44
CA LEU A 376 -1.93 -9.70 -9.82
C LEU A 376 -2.02 -9.11 -11.23
N ASN A 377 -0.87 -8.79 -11.84
CA ASN A 377 -0.82 -8.27 -13.19
C ASN A 377 -1.46 -9.26 -14.18
N PRO A 378 -2.43 -8.84 -15.00
CA PRO A 378 -3.09 -9.69 -15.99
C PRO A 378 -2.13 -10.47 -16.90
N LYS A 379 -1.00 -9.87 -17.29
CA LYS A 379 0.02 -10.53 -18.12
C LYS A 379 0.66 -11.72 -17.38
N GLU A 380 0.94 -11.55 -16.09
CA GLU A 380 1.55 -12.56 -15.21
C GLU A 380 0.56 -13.65 -14.81
N VAL A 381 -0.71 -13.31 -14.66
CA VAL A 381 -1.80 -14.29 -14.47
C VAL A 381 -1.89 -15.20 -15.69
N ILE A 382 -1.88 -14.62 -16.90
CA ILE A 382 -1.91 -15.39 -18.15
C ILE A 382 -0.65 -16.27 -18.30
N ALA A 383 0.55 -15.76 -18.01
CA ALA A 383 1.75 -16.57 -18.13
C ALA A 383 1.76 -17.78 -17.18
N ARG A 384 1.40 -17.60 -15.91
CA ARG A 384 1.32 -18.71 -14.93
C ARG A 384 0.21 -19.71 -15.23
N ALA A 385 -0.95 -19.24 -15.70
CA ALA A 385 -2.01 -20.15 -16.13
C ALA A 385 -1.58 -20.98 -17.36
N GLY A 386 -0.75 -20.42 -18.24
CA GLY A 386 -0.13 -21.15 -19.34
C GLY A 386 0.87 -22.22 -18.87
N GLU A 387 1.69 -21.94 -17.84
CA GLU A 387 2.56 -22.95 -17.21
C GLU A 387 1.74 -24.14 -16.67
N ILE A 388 0.62 -23.87 -15.99
CA ILE A 388 -0.29 -24.90 -15.48
C ILE A 388 -0.93 -25.67 -16.64
N ALA A 389 -1.42 -24.99 -17.67
CA ALA A 389 -2.01 -25.63 -18.83
C ALA A 389 -1.02 -26.58 -19.54
N TYR A 390 0.26 -26.19 -19.63
CA TYR A 390 1.31 -27.06 -20.16
C TYR A 390 1.39 -28.37 -19.37
N LEU A 391 1.42 -28.31 -18.03
CA LEU A 391 1.44 -29.51 -17.19
C LEU A 391 0.20 -30.38 -17.41
N LEU A 392 -0.99 -29.78 -17.44
CA LEU A 392 -2.26 -30.49 -17.63
C LEU A 392 -2.32 -31.20 -18.99
N GLN A 393 -1.76 -30.59 -20.04
CA GLN A 393 -1.71 -31.18 -21.37
C GLN A 393 -0.61 -32.25 -21.48
N LYS A 394 0.61 -31.95 -21.02
CA LYS A 394 1.79 -32.84 -21.12
C LYS A 394 1.61 -34.16 -20.38
N PHE A 395 0.95 -34.12 -19.23
CA PHE A 395 0.72 -35.31 -18.40
C PHE A 395 -0.70 -35.85 -18.50
N ASP A 396 -1.45 -35.41 -19.52
CA ASP A 396 -2.81 -35.86 -19.84
C ASP A 396 -3.73 -35.93 -18.61
N TYR A 397 -4.00 -34.76 -18.02
CA TYR A 397 -4.94 -34.63 -16.92
C TYR A 397 -6.34 -35.10 -17.35
N GLN A 398 -6.89 -36.06 -16.60
CA GLN A 398 -8.18 -36.65 -16.87
C GLN A 398 -9.29 -35.88 -16.15
N GLN A 399 -10.42 -35.67 -16.83
CA GLN A 399 -11.55 -34.99 -16.21
C GLN A 399 -12.07 -35.78 -15.00
N GLY A 400 -12.10 -35.13 -13.83
CA GLY A 400 -12.55 -35.74 -12.57
C GLY A 400 -11.45 -36.45 -11.76
N GLU A 401 -10.21 -36.48 -12.25
CA GLU A 401 -9.05 -36.93 -11.47
C GLU A 401 -8.71 -35.92 -10.37
N SER A 402 -8.31 -36.41 -9.19
CA SER A 402 -7.89 -35.51 -8.12
C SER A 402 -6.53 -34.88 -8.41
N MET A 403 -6.32 -33.65 -7.90
CA MET A 403 -5.03 -32.97 -8.10
C MET A 403 -3.85 -33.75 -7.51
N GLU A 404 -4.07 -34.50 -6.43
CA GLU A 404 -3.03 -35.33 -5.81
C GLU A 404 -2.64 -36.53 -6.69
N GLN A 405 -3.62 -37.17 -7.35
CA GLN A 405 -3.36 -38.24 -8.31
C GLN A 405 -2.55 -37.73 -9.51
N PHE A 406 -2.98 -36.60 -10.07
CA PHE A 406 -2.28 -35.93 -11.15
C PHE A 406 -0.85 -35.56 -10.74
N ALA A 407 -0.70 -34.88 -9.60
CA ALA A 407 0.61 -34.48 -9.07
C ALA A 407 1.51 -35.68 -8.81
N GLY A 408 0.98 -36.80 -8.29
CA GLY A 408 1.74 -38.04 -8.11
C GLY A 408 2.33 -38.57 -9.42
N ARG A 409 1.57 -38.51 -10.52
CA ARG A 409 2.06 -38.87 -11.86
C ARG A 409 3.12 -37.90 -12.37
N VAL A 410 2.92 -36.59 -12.19
CA VAL A 410 3.92 -35.58 -12.58
C VAL A 410 5.23 -35.76 -11.79
N ARG A 411 5.16 -35.89 -10.46
CA ARG A 411 6.32 -36.14 -9.59
C ARG A 411 7.11 -37.38 -10.02
N LYS A 412 6.40 -38.46 -10.36
CA LYS A 412 7.03 -39.68 -10.87
C LYS A 412 7.80 -39.41 -12.17
N ALA A 413 7.19 -38.73 -13.12
CA ALA A 413 7.87 -38.36 -14.37
C ALA A 413 9.03 -37.37 -14.17
N GLU A 414 8.94 -36.48 -13.19
CA GLU A 414 10.05 -35.58 -12.81
C GLU A 414 11.25 -36.35 -12.23
N GLN A 415 11.00 -37.46 -11.52
CA GLN A 415 12.03 -38.34 -10.95
C GLN A 415 12.64 -39.30 -11.99
N GLU A 416 11.83 -39.79 -12.92
CA GLU A 416 12.22 -40.76 -13.97
C GLU A 416 12.92 -40.11 -15.18
N ARG A 417 13.56 -38.94 -15.00
CA ARG A 417 14.26 -38.30 -16.12
C ARG A 417 15.49 -39.08 -16.56
N ASP A 418 15.36 -39.70 -17.72
CA ASP A 418 16.41 -40.51 -18.34
C ASP A 418 17.49 -39.66 -19.04
N CYS A 419 17.17 -38.43 -19.45
CA CYS A 419 18.09 -37.55 -20.18
C CYS A 419 18.63 -36.43 -19.27
N PRO A 420 19.94 -36.40 -18.94
CA PRO A 420 20.53 -35.35 -18.12
C PRO A 420 20.55 -33.97 -18.79
N TYR A 421 20.19 -33.90 -20.07
CA TYR A 421 20.17 -32.67 -20.86
C TYR A 421 18.77 -32.13 -21.11
N ASP A 422 17.72 -32.80 -20.62
CA ASP A 422 16.36 -32.29 -20.75
C ASP A 422 16.17 -31.02 -19.92
N ILE A 423 15.95 -29.92 -20.63
CA ILE A 423 15.56 -28.65 -20.03
C ILE A 423 14.15 -28.81 -19.49
N VAL A 424 13.93 -28.46 -18.24
CA VAL A 424 12.58 -28.40 -17.66
C VAL A 424 11.97 -27.07 -18.05
N PRO A 425 10.93 -27.04 -18.90
CA PRO A 425 10.43 -25.79 -19.43
C PRO A 425 9.51 -25.04 -18.44
N VAL A 426 9.18 -25.67 -17.31
CA VAL A 426 8.35 -25.17 -16.21
C VAL A 426 8.95 -25.53 -14.85
N LYS A 427 8.45 -24.95 -13.75
CA LYS A 427 8.86 -25.33 -12.38
C LYS A 427 8.38 -26.75 -12.01
N PRO A 428 8.94 -27.39 -10.96
CA PRO A 428 8.40 -28.65 -10.43
C PRO A 428 6.95 -28.49 -9.95
N ILE A 429 6.12 -29.53 -10.08
CA ILE A 429 4.70 -29.49 -9.74
C ILE A 429 4.43 -28.97 -8.32
N ASP A 430 5.27 -29.37 -7.35
CA ASP A 430 5.13 -28.96 -5.95
C ASP A 430 5.31 -27.46 -5.75
N THR A 431 5.99 -26.76 -6.67
CA THR A 431 6.08 -25.29 -6.61
C THR A 431 4.72 -24.64 -6.81
N TYR A 432 3.88 -25.19 -7.69
CA TYR A 432 2.53 -24.67 -7.95
C TYR A 432 1.58 -25.00 -6.81
N LEU A 433 1.66 -26.22 -6.27
CA LEU A 433 0.80 -26.68 -5.18
C LEU A 433 1.10 -25.98 -3.85
N ASN A 434 2.38 -25.75 -3.53
CA ASN A 434 2.79 -25.18 -2.24
C ASN A 434 2.67 -23.66 -2.17
N ASN A 435 2.33 -22.98 -3.28
CA ASN A 435 2.19 -21.53 -3.33
C ASN A 435 0.79 -21.13 -3.80
N PRO A 436 -0.28 -21.48 -3.04
CA PRO A 436 -1.66 -21.31 -3.48
C PRO A 436 -2.03 -19.85 -3.77
N HIS A 437 -1.46 -18.90 -3.04
CA HIS A 437 -1.68 -17.46 -3.25
C HIS A 437 -1.10 -16.94 -4.57
N ILE A 438 -0.14 -17.65 -5.17
CA ILE A 438 0.52 -17.27 -6.44
C ILE A 438 -0.08 -18.03 -7.62
N TYR A 439 -0.49 -19.29 -7.42
CA TYR A 439 -0.95 -20.18 -8.49
C TYR A 439 -2.40 -20.62 -8.31
N PHE A 440 -3.29 -19.66 -8.05
CA PHE A 440 -4.75 -19.82 -8.12
C PHE A 440 -5.32 -20.93 -7.23
N ASN A 441 -4.67 -21.20 -6.09
CA ASN A 441 -4.97 -22.33 -5.21
C ASN A 441 -5.12 -23.66 -5.96
N LEU A 442 -4.13 -23.99 -6.80
CA LEU A 442 -4.16 -25.16 -7.69
C LEU A 442 -4.55 -26.48 -6.99
N SER A 443 -4.25 -26.65 -5.70
CA SER A 443 -4.65 -27.84 -4.93
C SER A 443 -6.17 -27.99 -4.78
N GLU A 444 -6.92 -26.88 -4.77
CA GLU A 444 -8.35 -26.85 -4.48
C GLU A 444 -9.18 -26.17 -5.59
N ILE A 445 -8.53 -25.76 -6.69
CA ILE A 445 -9.19 -25.05 -7.79
C ILE A 445 -10.32 -25.91 -8.40
N PRO A 446 -11.52 -25.33 -8.63
CA PRO A 446 -12.64 -26.06 -9.22
C PRO A 446 -12.31 -26.67 -10.59
N LEU A 447 -12.83 -27.87 -10.84
CA LEU A 447 -12.62 -28.61 -12.10
C LEU A 447 -13.05 -27.83 -13.35
N SER A 448 -14.12 -27.03 -13.24
CA SER A 448 -14.58 -26.16 -14.33
C SER A 448 -13.54 -25.11 -14.71
N LYS A 449 -12.80 -24.57 -13.73
CA LYS A 449 -11.72 -23.58 -13.96
C LYS A 449 -10.46 -24.24 -14.51
N LEU A 450 -10.11 -25.45 -14.07
CA LEU A 450 -9.04 -26.23 -14.70
C LEU A 450 -9.34 -26.53 -16.17
N SER A 451 -10.59 -26.88 -16.47
CA SER A 451 -11.05 -27.13 -17.84
C SER A 451 -11.02 -25.85 -18.68
N LEU A 452 -11.39 -24.70 -18.10
CA LEU A 452 -11.26 -23.38 -18.72
C LEU A 452 -9.79 -23.08 -19.05
N VAL A 453 -8.87 -23.26 -18.10
CA VAL A 453 -7.43 -23.05 -18.31
C VAL A 453 -6.93 -23.98 -19.42
N LYS A 454 -7.15 -25.29 -19.32
CA LYS A 454 -6.73 -26.25 -20.34
C LYS A 454 -7.25 -25.87 -21.74
N GLY A 455 -8.55 -25.58 -21.86
CA GLY A 455 -9.19 -25.25 -23.14
C GLY A 455 -8.82 -23.89 -23.72
N TYR A 456 -8.57 -22.89 -22.87
CA TYR A 456 -8.11 -21.57 -23.32
C TYR A 456 -6.70 -21.66 -23.96
N TYR A 457 -5.78 -22.36 -23.29
CA TYR A 457 -4.39 -22.49 -23.76
C TYR A 457 -4.16 -23.53 -24.85
N GLU A 458 -5.14 -24.39 -25.16
CA GLU A 458 -5.12 -25.21 -26.39
C GLU A 458 -5.04 -24.35 -27.67
N SER A 459 -5.39 -23.07 -27.60
CA SER A 459 -5.21 -22.12 -28.71
C SER A 459 -3.86 -21.39 -28.71
N PHE A 460 -3.13 -21.42 -27.60
CA PHE A 460 -1.85 -20.72 -27.44
C PHE A 460 -0.66 -21.60 -27.82
N MET A 461 -0.77 -22.89 -27.53
CA MET A 461 0.28 -23.87 -27.77
C MET A 461 -0.31 -25.25 -28.01
N GLY A 462 0.45 -26.03 -28.75
CA GLY A 462 0.32 -27.47 -28.79
C GLY A 462 1.12 -28.13 -27.67
N VAL A 463 0.98 -29.44 -27.53
CA VAL A 463 1.88 -30.26 -26.75
C VAL A 463 2.12 -31.58 -27.51
N ASP A 464 3.36 -32.04 -27.50
CA ASP A 464 3.79 -33.28 -28.15
C ASP A 464 3.48 -33.32 -29.66
N GLY A 465 3.72 -32.17 -30.33
CA GLY A 465 3.60 -32.01 -31.77
C GLY A 465 2.18 -31.79 -32.29
N VAL A 466 1.18 -31.81 -31.41
CA VAL A 466 -0.22 -31.49 -31.74
C VAL A 466 -0.32 -30.00 -32.09
N GLU A 467 -1.00 -29.66 -33.18
CA GLU A 467 -1.19 -28.25 -33.54
C GLU A 467 -2.17 -27.54 -32.58
N PRO A 468 -1.94 -26.26 -32.24
CA PRO A 468 -2.89 -25.47 -31.46
C PRO A 468 -4.27 -25.48 -32.11
N ARG A 469 -5.33 -25.58 -31.29
CA ARG A 469 -6.70 -25.47 -31.76
C ARG A 469 -6.96 -24.03 -32.18
N ARG A 470 -7.18 -23.82 -33.48
CA ARG A 470 -7.67 -22.54 -34.02
C ARG A 470 -9.09 -22.28 -33.52
N ASN A 471 -9.21 -21.69 -32.34
CA ASN A 471 -10.52 -21.29 -31.81
C ASN A 471 -10.96 -19.99 -32.49
N THR A 472 -11.93 -20.09 -33.40
CA THR A 472 -12.67 -18.90 -33.90
C THR A 472 -13.76 -18.43 -32.93
N THR A 473 -14.06 -19.21 -31.87
CA THR A 473 -15.13 -18.89 -30.92
C THR A 473 -14.90 -19.61 -29.59
N LEU A 474 -14.15 -19.00 -28.68
CA LEU A 474 -14.11 -19.38 -27.27
C LEU A 474 -15.42 -18.93 -26.61
N GLN A 475 -16.50 -19.71 -26.73
CA GLN A 475 -17.72 -19.42 -25.97
C GLN A 475 -17.49 -19.81 -24.51
N VAL A 476 -17.09 -18.83 -23.70
CA VAL A 476 -17.10 -18.95 -22.25
C VAL A 476 -18.57 -18.92 -21.82
N HIS A 477 -19.11 -20.06 -21.41
CA HIS A 477 -20.38 -20.09 -20.72
C HIS A 477 -20.19 -19.39 -19.36
N SER A 478 -20.72 -18.18 -19.22
CA SER A 478 -20.75 -17.46 -17.96
C SER A 478 -21.73 -18.17 -17.01
N GLU A 479 -21.27 -19.19 -16.31
CA GLU A 479 -21.99 -19.69 -15.15
C GLU A 479 -21.82 -18.69 -14.01
N GLY A 480 -22.84 -17.86 -13.81
CA GLY A 480 -23.11 -17.11 -12.60
C GLY A 480 -22.12 -15.97 -12.29
N GLN A 481 -22.57 -14.73 -12.47
CA GLN A 481 -21.98 -13.60 -11.76
C GLN A 481 -21.93 -13.94 -10.26
N THR A 482 -20.73 -14.12 -9.72
CA THR A 482 -20.55 -14.22 -8.28
C THR A 482 -20.87 -12.86 -7.70
N VAL A 483 -21.96 -12.77 -6.95
CA VAL A 483 -22.30 -11.58 -6.16
C VAL A 483 -21.17 -11.41 -5.15
N ILE A 484 -20.43 -10.30 -5.26
CA ILE A 484 -19.37 -9.93 -4.31
C ILE A 484 -20.04 -9.76 -2.95
N GLY A 485 -19.79 -10.70 -2.04
CA GLY A 485 -20.28 -10.62 -0.68
C GLY A 485 -19.60 -9.47 0.07
N GLU A 486 -20.39 -8.64 0.74
CA GLU A 486 -19.88 -7.58 1.63
C GLU A 486 -19.02 -8.22 2.75
N LYS A 487 -17.73 -7.86 2.79
CA LYS A 487 -16.82 -8.30 3.87
C LYS A 487 -17.25 -7.67 5.20
N PRO A 488 -17.34 -8.44 6.30
CA PRO A 488 -17.54 -7.87 7.63
C PRO A 488 -16.28 -7.13 8.09
N ALA A 489 -16.45 -5.87 8.50
CA ALA A 489 -15.38 -5.08 9.10
C ALA A 489 -14.87 -5.77 10.39
N LYS A 490 -13.58 -6.14 10.43
CA LYS A 490 -12.92 -6.63 11.65
C LYS A 490 -11.74 -5.75 12.04
N ALA A 491 -11.45 -5.80 13.34
CA ALA A 491 -11.04 -4.64 14.12
C ALA A 491 -9.55 -4.56 14.47
N LYS A 492 -9.13 -3.31 14.71
CA LYS A 492 -8.00 -2.81 15.52
C LYS A 492 -6.57 -3.03 15.00
N TYR A 493 -6.20 -2.22 14.03
CA TYR A 493 -4.84 -1.67 13.94
C TYR A 493 -4.66 -0.56 14.99
N GLN A 494 -3.56 -0.59 15.75
CA GLN A 494 -3.14 0.56 16.55
C GLN A 494 -2.69 1.70 15.62
N LEU A 495 -3.49 2.76 15.57
CA LEU A 495 -3.24 3.96 14.77
C LEU A 495 -1.97 4.68 15.22
N ARG A 496 -0.88 4.56 14.45
CA ARG A 496 0.07 5.67 14.33
C ARG A 496 -0.67 6.79 13.61
N SER A 497 -0.70 7.95 14.23
CA SER A 497 -1.50 9.05 13.73
C SER A 497 -0.82 9.77 12.57
N VAL A 498 -1.20 9.40 11.35
CA VAL A 498 -0.86 10.15 10.14
C VAL A 498 -2.16 10.75 9.62
N SER A 499 -2.28 12.08 9.64
CA SER A 499 -3.38 12.76 8.96
C SER A 499 -3.33 12.36 7.48
N LEU A 500 -4.45 11.88 6.92
CA LEU A 500 -4.50 11.59 5.48
C LEU A 500 -4.45 12.89 4.69
N PHE A 501 -5.14 13.93 5.18
CA PHE A 501 -5.20 15.23 4.55
C PHE A 501 -4.44 16.27 5.37
N SER A 502 -3.58 17.04 4.71
CA SER A 502 -3.27 18.40 5.16
C SER A 502 -4.47 19.31 4.84
N PRO A 503 -4.56 20.51 5.45
CA PRO A 503 -5.57 21.49 5.06
C PRO A 503 -5.62 21.68 3.55
N ASP A 504 -4.49 22.04 2.96
CA ASP A 504 -4.44 22.45 1.56
C ASP A 504 -4.78 21.26 0.62
N SER A 505 -4.40 20.03 0.99
CA SER A 505 -4.75 18.83 0.22
C SER A 505 -6.23 18.47 0.27
N LEU A 506 -6.97 18.84 1.32
CA LEU A 506 -8.40 18.51 1.45
C LEU A 506 -9.23 19.30 0.45
N GLY A 507 -8.94 20.60 0.29
CA GLY A 507 -9.60 21.43 -0.71
C GLY A 507 -9.36 20.94 -2.13
N GLU A 508 -8.13 20.53 -2.45
CA GLU A 508 -7.80 19.95 -3.75
C GLU A 508 -8.47 18.60 -3.98
N ALA A 509 -8.51 17.74 -2.97
CA ALA A 509 -9.21 16.45 -3.02
C ALA A 509 -10.72 16.62 -3.27
N LEU A 510 -11.35 17.60 -2.63
CA LEU A 510 -12.77 17.94 -2.83
C LEU A 510 -13.04 18.40 -4.27
N ARG A 511 -12.21 19.29 -4.81
CA ARG A 511 -12.29 19.75 -6.22
C ARG A 511 -11.98 18.64 -7.21
N TYR A 512 -11.03 17.76 -6.91
CA TYR A 512 -10.76 16.57 -7.72
C TYR A 512 -11.98 15.64 -7.75
N ASN A 513 -12.54 15.32 -6.58
CA ASN A 513 -13.73 14.48 -6.48
C ASN A 513 -14.92 15.09 -7.25
N GLN A 514 -15.05 16.42 -7.27
CA GLN A 514 -16.11 17.12 -8.01
C GLN A 514 -15.97 16.94 -9.52
N ARG A 515 -14.73 16.98 -10.02
CA ARG A 515 -14.43 16.84 -11.46
C ARG A 515 -14.51 15.40 -11.94
N HIS A 516 -14.08 14.44 -11.12
CA HIS A 516 -13.87 13.06 -11.54
C HIS A 516 -14.88 12.06 -10.97
N GLY A 517 -15.69 12.45 -9.98
CA GLY A 517 -16.76 11.61 -9.43
C GLY A 517 -16.27 10.31 -8.79
N VAL A 518 -15.13 10.33 -8.10
CA VAL A 518 -14.55 9.13 -7.43
C VAL A 518 -15.54 8.54 -6.42
N MET A 519 -16.23 9.41 -5.66
CA MET A 519 -17.35 9.06 -4.80
C MET A 519 -18.34 10.23 -4.66
N ASP A 520 -19.53 9.98 -4.09
CA ASP A 520 -20.47 11.04 -3.73
C ASP A 520 -19.80 12.09 -2.83
N GLN A 521 -20.02 13.37 -3.13
CA GLN A 521 -19.40 14.48 -2.39
C GLN A 521 -19.83 14.50 -0.92
N GLY A 522 -21.11 14.21 -0.66
CA GLY A 522 -21.63 14.08 0.68
C GLY A 522 -20.97 12.92 1.43
N ASP A 523 -20.85 11.76 0.79
CA ASP A 523 -20.16 10.59 1.37
C ASP A 523 -18.68 10.87 1.65
N PHE A 524 -17.99 11.63 0.79
CA PHE A 524 -16.59 11.98 1.01
C PHE A 524 -16.43 12.89 2.24
N VAL A 525 -17.22 13.97 2.31
CA VAL A 525 -17.24 14.88 3.45
C VAL A 525 -17.59 14.13 4.73
N GLU A 526 -18.60 13.27 4.70
CA GLU A 526 -18.97 12.45 5.85
C GLU A 526 -17.84 11.50 6.25
N ALA A 527 -17.17 10.84 5.30
CA ALA A 527 -16.08 9.90 5.57
C ALA A 527 -14.87 10.61 6.22
N VAL A 528 -14.48 11.78 5.70
CA VAL A 528 -13.39 12.60 6.25
C VAL A 528 -13.71 13.05 7.68
N ILE A 529 -14.94 13.47 7.96
CA ILE A 529 -15.35 13.95 9.29
C ILE A 529 -15.54 12.79 10.28
N LYS A 530 -16.13 11.66 9.85
CA LYS A 530 -16.37 10.48 10.71
C LYS A 530 -15.06 9.87 11.21
N GLN A 531 -14.05 9.78 10.34
CA GLN A 531 -12.74 9.28 10.72
C GLN A 531 -11.84 10.43 11.22
N LYS A 532 -11.87 10.68 12.53
CA LYS A 532 -11.07 11.71 13.22
C LYS A 532 -9.57 11.70 12.88
N THR A 533 -9.05 10.57 12.42
CA THR A 533 -7.64 10.38 12.04
C THR A 533 -7.29 10.97 10.68
N HIS A 534 -8.27 11.26 9.83
CA HIS A 534 -8.04 11.80 8.48
C HIS A 534 -7.65 13.28 8.45
N VAL A 535 -8.08 14.04 9.47
CA VAL A 535 -7.75 15.46 9.66
C VAL A 535 -6.75 15.65 10.81
N GLY A 536 -6.20 14.55 11.34
CA GLY A 536 -5.20 14.50 12.39
C GLY A 536 -5.76 13.96 13.70
N ARG A 537 -5.09 12.96 14.28
CA ARG A 537 -5.12 12.74 15.73
C ARG A 537 -3.68 12.73 16.21
N THR A 538 -3.46 12.86 17.50
CA THR A 538 -2.29 12.29 18.19
C THR A 538 -2.86 11.55 19.39
N THR A 539 -2.25 10.44 19.80
CA THR A 539 -2.63 9.75 21.06
C THR A 539 -2.16 10.52 22.30
N GLN A 540 -1.37 11.59 22.12
CA GLN A 540 -0.91 12.53 23.15
C GLN A 540 -1.70 13.85 23.08
N ARG A 541 -1.64 14.66 24.15
CA ARG A 541 -2.25 16.01 24.22
C ARG A 541 -2.02 16.76 22.89
N LEU A 542 -3.12 17.28 22.30
CA LEU A 542 -3.05 18.13 21.10
C LEU A 542 -2.13 19.32 21.40
N THR A 543 -1.02 19.43 20.68
CA THR A 543 -0.27 20.68 20.63
C THR A 543 -1.14 21.72 19.91
N ASP A 544 -0.95 23.00 20.20
CA ASP A 544 -1.70 24.07 19.54
C ASP A 544 -1.53 24.00 18.00
N GLU A 545 -0.35 23.60 17.53
CA GLU A 545 -0.06 23.44 16.09
C GLU A 545 -0.95 22.39 15.39
N VAL A 546 -1.14 21.21 16.01
CA VAL A 546 -2.00 20.15 15.44
C VAL A 546 -3.46 20.58 15.43
N TRP A 547 -3.89 21.29 16.48
CA TRP A 547 -5.24 21.84 16.56
C TRP A 547 -5.49 22.91 15.49
N TRP A 548 -4.54 23.83 15.28
CA TRP A 548 -4.64 24.84 14.23
C TRP A 548 -4.67 24.23 12.83
N SER A 549 -3.86 23.19 12.59
CA SER A 549 -3.89 22.46 11.32
C SER A 549 -5.26 21.82 11.08
N GLN A 550 -5.85 21.17 12.09
CA GLN A 550 -7.21 20.65 11.99
C GLN A 550 -8.26 21.71 11.67
N MET A 551 -8.21 22.85 12.36
CA MET A 551 -9.15 23.94 12.14
C MET A 551 -8.99 24.56 10.76
N LYS A 552 -7.76 24.69 10.26
CA LYS A 552 -7.50 25.16 8.90
C LYS A 552 -8.07 24.21 7.85
N ALA A 553 -7.95 22.90 8.04
CA ALA A 553 -8.53 21.91 7.13
C ALA A 553 -10.07 21.96 7.12
N LEU A 554 -10.68 22.03 8.30
CA LEU A 554 -12.13 22.19 8.43
C LEU A 554 -12.61 23.50 7.80
N HIS A 555 -11.87 24.60 7.98
CA HIS A 555 -12.18 25.88 7.35
C HIS A 555 -12.17 25.77 5.83
N GLN A 556 -11.13 25.17 5.23
CA GLN A 556 -11.05 25.00 3.79
C GLN A 556 -12.16 24.09 3.24
N MET A 557 -12.59 23.09 4.00
CA MET A 557 -13.77 22.31 3.66
C MET A 557 -15.04 23.16 3.69
N CYS A 558 -15.23 24.03 4.69
CA CYS A 558 -16.34 24.99 4.73
C CYS A 558 -16.30 25.96 3.54
N GLU A 559 -15.13 26.53 3.21
CA GLU A 559 -14.95 27.42 2.08
C GLU A 559 -15.30 26.71 0.76
N PHE A 560 -14.84 25.48 0.55
CA PHE A 560 -15.23 24.69 -0.61
C PHE A 560 -16.75 24.46 -0.67
N ILE A 561 -17.38 24.08 0.45
CA ILE A 561 -18.83 23.87 0.49
C ILE A 561 -19.59 25.16 0.17
N ARG A 562 -19.08 26.33 0.62
CA ARG A 562 -19.60 27.64 0.26
C ARG A 562 -19.41 27.95 -1.22
N GLU A 563 -18.24 27.65 -1.79
CA GLU A 563 -17.95 27.82 -3.22
C GLU A 563 -18.88 26.99 -4.12
N VAL A 564 -19.20 25.75 -3.70
CA VAL A 564 -20.07 24.84 -4.45
C VAL A 564 -21.55 25.25 -4.35
N ASP A 565 -21.93 25.96 -3.27
CA ASP A 565 -23.30 26.39 -2.99
C ASP A 565 -24.34 25.25 -3.08
N ASP A 566 -23.98 24.09 -2.50
CA ASP A 566 -24.86 22.92 -2.44
C ASP A 566 -25.46 22.75 -1.02
N PRO A 567 -26.78 23.03 -0.85
CA PRO A 567 -27.47 22.90 0.43
C PRO A 567 -27.43 21.49 1.02
N TYR A 568 -27.39 20.46 0.17
CA TYR A 568 -27.32 19.06 0.60
C TYR A 568 -25.92 18.73 1.15
N LEU A 569 -24.87 19.19 0.47
CA LEU A 569 -23.49 19.02 0.94
C LEU A 569 -23.26 19.76 2.27
N ASN A 570 -23.80 20.98 2.38
CA ASN A 570 -23.77 21.77 3.62
C ASN A 570 -24.47 21.05 4.79
N TYR A 571 -25.65 20.48 4.54
CA TYR A 571 -26.33 19.65 5.54
C TYR A 571 -25.48 18.45 5.98
N ARG A 572 -24.92 17.69 5.02
CA ARG A 572 -24.13 16.48 5.29
C ARG A 572 -22.88 16.79 6.11
N PHE A 573 -22.20 17.89 5.78
CA PHE A 573 -21.10 18.44 6.57
C PHE A 573 -21.54 18.75 8.01
N LEU A 574 -22.60 19.55 8.19
CA LEU A 574 -23.08 19.96 9.52
C LEU A 574 -23.50 18.74 10.35
N LYS A 575 -24.25 17.81 9.76
CA LYS A 575 -24.66 16.56 10.40
C LYS A 575 -23.44 15.76 10.87
N ALA A 576 -22.47 15.53 9.99
CA ALA A 576 -21.28 14.78 10.34
C ALA A 576 -20.44 15.48 11.40
N TYR A 577 -20.28 16.80 11.31
CA TYR A 577 -19.52 17.60 12.27
C TYR A 577 -20.13 17.52 13.67
N LEU A 578 -21.44 17.73 13.77
CA LEU A 578 -22.16 17.78 15.05
C LEU A 578 -22.28 16.41 15.73
N VAL A 579 -22.25 15.33 14.95
CA VAL A 579 -22.24 13.95 15.46
C VAL A 579 -20.86 13.51 15.90
N ASN A 580 -19.81 13.82 15.13
CA ASN A 580 -18.51 13.20 15.30
C ASN A 580 -17.49 14.06 16.06
N CYS A 581 -17.56 15.39 15.99
CA CYS A 581 -16.63 16.24 16.74
C CYS A 581 -17.01 16.27 18.23
N PRO A 582 -16.18 15.72 19.14
CA PRO A 582 -16.47 15.74 20.57
C PRO A 582 -16.35 17.18 21.09
N ARG A 583 -17.04 17.49 22.19
CA ARG A 583 -16.86 18.73 22.97
C ARG A 583 -15.38 19.11 23.01
N ILE A 584 -15.03 20.26 22.45
CA ILE A 584 -13.68 20.81 22.59
C ILE A 584 -13.58 21.20 24.07
N ASP A 585 -12.82 20.45 24.85
CA ASP A 585 -12.61 20.75 26.27
C ASP A 585 -11.61 21.92 26.34
N VAL A 586 -12.14 23.14 26.29
CA VAL A 586 -11.34 24.37 26.29
C VAL A 586 -10.93 24.66 27.74
N ARG A 587 -9.68 24.38 28.08
CA ARG A 587 -9.05 25.10 29.20
C ARG A 587 -8.42 26.37 28.66
N PRO A 588 -8.69 27.55 29.24
CA PRO A 588 -8.00 28.77 28.84
C PRO A 588 -6.52 28.64 29.20
N THR A 589 -5.63 28.74 28.24
CA THR A 589 -4.22 29.11 28.46
C THR A 589 -4.09 30.63 28.26
N GLU A 590 -3.50 31.31 29.24
CA GLU A 590 -3.39 32.79 29.33
C GLU A 590 -2.46 33.43 28.28
N GLN A 591 -2.18 32.79 27.15
CA GLN A 591 -1.25 33.30 26.14
C GLN A 591 -1.92 33.40 24.78
N LEU A 592 -2.73 34.44 24.57
CA LEU A 592 -3.40 34.66 23.29
C LEU A 592 -3.52 36.13 22.86
N ASP A 593 -2.67 37.03 23.37
CA ASP A 593 -2.70 38.44 22.96
C ASP A 593 -1.79 38.77 21.75
N ASN A 594 -0.99 37.83 21.23
CA ASN A 594 0.11 38.18 20.30
C ASN A 594 -0.04 37.72 18.83
N TYR A 595 -1.15 37.07 18.42
CA TYR A 595 -1.16 36.37 17.12
C TYR A 595 -2.31 36.70 16.16
N LEU A 596 -3.10 37.76 16.39
CA LEU A 596 -4.11 38.20 15.42
C LEU A 596 -4.00 39.70 15.07
N SER A 597 -3.51 39.95 13.84
CA SER A 597 -3.51 41.18 13.02
C SER A 597 -2.41 42.26 13.26
N PRO A 598 -1.73 42.77 12.20
CA PRO A 598 -0.70 43.81 12.27
C PRO A 598 -1.24 45.25 12.25
N ASP A 599 -2.55 45.48 12.40
CA ASP A 599 -3.14 46.82 12.31
C ASP A 599 -3.61 47.34 13.69
N GLU A 600 -2.88 48.32 14.24
CA GLU A 600 -2.99 48.76 15.63
C GLU A 600 -4.25 49.60 15.96
N SER A 601 -5.06 50.00 14.98
CA SER A 601 -6.15 50.97 15.20
C SER A 601 -7.49 50.36 15.63
N ALA A 602 -7.62 49.04 15.75
CA ALA A 602 -8.85 48.37 16.16
C ALA A 602 -8.73 47.69 17.54
N LYS A 603 -8.01 48.29 18.49
CA LYS A 603 -7.98 47.87 19.91
C LYS A 603 -9.29 48.24 20.64
N GLY A 604 -10.41 47.69 20.17
CA GLY A 604 -11.58 47.42 20.99
C GLY A 604 -11.48 45.97 21.46
N GLN A 605 -11.46 45.76 22.77
CA GLN A 605 -11.41 44.44 23.41
C GLN A 605 -12.57 43.56 22.89
N ILE A 606 -12.28 42.66 21.95
CA ILE A 606 -13.17 41.55 21.62
C ILE A 606 -12.40 40.26 21.86
N ASP A 607 -12.63 39.73 23.06
CA ASP A 607 -12.16 38.45 23.55
C ASP A 607 -13.01 37.36 22.85
N TYR A 608 -12.62 36.98 21.63
CA TYR A 608 -13.28 35.87 20.94
C TYR A 608 -12.74 34.54 21.47
N ASP A 609 -13.61 33.76 22.12
CA ASP A 609 -13.34 32.36 22.48
C ASP A 609 -13.05 31.56 21.19
N ARG A 610 -12.23 30.49 21.27
CA ARG A 610 -12.02 29.53 20.16
C ARG A 610 -13.37 29.00 19.64
N ASN A 611 -14.37 28.90 20.52
CA ASN A 611 -15.75 28.60 20.15
C ASN A 611 -16.42 29.72 19.37
N ASP A 612 -16.16 30.99 19.63
CA ASP A 612 -16.81 32.10 18.93
C ASP A 612 -16.30 32.25 17.49
N ILE A 613 -15.03 31.95 17.21
CA ILE A 613 -14.47 31.92 15.84
C ILE A 613 -15.11 30.78 15.05
N LEU A 614 -15.11 29.56 15.60
CA LEU A 614 -15.76 28.40 15.00
C LEU A 614 -17.26 28.65 14.78
N MET A 615 -17.93 29.29 15.75
CA MET A 615 -19.35 29.58 15.67
C MET A 615 -19.67 30.78 14.79
N ALA A 616 -18.74 31.72 14.56
CA ALA A 616 -18.87 32.75 13.54
C ALA A 616 -18.77 32.12 12.14
N MET A 617 -17.84 31.19 11.93
CA MET A 617 -17.69 30.42 10.70
C MET A 617 -18.93 29.55 10.39
N LEU A 618 -19.62 29.05 11.43
CA LEU A 618 -20.83 28.25 11.32
C LEU A 618 -22.15 29.06 11.35
N ARG A 619 -22.15 30.33 11.81
CA ARG A 619 -23.37 31.14 11.99
C ARG A 619 -23.98 31.64 10.68
N GLU A 620 -23.16 32.09 9.74
CA GLU A 620 -23.65 32.60 8.45
C GLU A 620 -24.32 31.52 7.59
N PRO A 621 -23.77 30.28 7.46
CA PRO A 621 -24.39 29.23 6.67
C PRO A 621 -25.72 28.70 7.23
N ILE A 622 -25.91 28.72 8.56
CA ILE A 622 -27.07 28.09 9.22
C ILE A 622 -28.32 28.99 9.17
N ALA A 623 -28.14 30.31 9.29
CA ALA A 623 -29.26 31.24 9.37
C ALA A 623 -29.86 31.60 8.00
N LEU A 624 -29.07 31.53 6.92
CA LEU A 624 -29.48 31.97 5.59
C LEU A 624 -30.00 30.86 4.67
N ASN A 625 -29.85 29.57 5.00
CA ASN A 625 -30.05 28.53 3.99
C ASN A 625 -31.33 27.70 4.13
N ILE A 626 -31.94 27.55 5.31
CA ILE A 626 -33.11 26.64 5.45
C ILE A 626 -34.39 27.25 4.85
N GLU A 627 -34.63 28.53 5.11
CA GLU A 627 -35.83 29.21 4.63
C GLU A 627 -35.74 29.46 3.11
N ASP A 628 -34.56 29.86 2.63
CA ASP A 628 -34.29 30.05 1.20
C ASP A 628 -34.24 28.73 0.44
N PHE A 629 -33.65 27.66 0.99
CA PHE A 629 -33.73 26.31 0.41
C PHE A 629 -35.18 25.82 0.32
N ASN A 630 -35.96 25.97 1.39
CA ASN A 630 -37.38 25.59 1.37
C ASN A 630 -38.15 26.41 0.33
N LYS A 631 -37.85 27.70 0.19
CA LYS A 631 -38.52 28.60 -0.75
C LYS A 631 -38.12 28.30 -2.21
N GLN A 632 -36.85 28.05 -2.47
CA GLN A 632 -36.34 27.69 -3.80
C GLN A 632 -36.83 26.30 -4.22
N TYR A 633 -36.78 25.32 -3.32
CA TYR A 633 -37.24 23.96 -3.59
C TYR A 633 -38.76 23.88 -3.78
N GLN A 634 -39.52 24.58 -2.94
CA GLN A 634 -40.96 24.69 -3.13
C GLN A 634 -41.28 25.44 -4.43
N GLY A 635 -40.50 26.47 -4.78
CA GLY A 635 -40.61 27.16 -6.07
C GLY A 635 -40.36 26.24 -7.26
N GLU A 636 -39.37 25.35 -7.20
CA GLU A 636 -39.10 24.34 -8.24
C GLU A 636 -40.26 23.34 -8.38
N ILE A 637 -40.79 22.84 -7.26
CA ILE A 637 -41.96 21.94 -7.25
C ILE A 637 -43.19 22.64 -7.81
N ASP A 638 -43.45 23.88 -7.41
CA ASP A 638 -44.59 24.66 -7.87
C ASP A 638 -44.47 25.01 -9.36
N ARG A 639 -43.25 25.30 -9.84
CA ARG A 639 -42.92 25.46 -11.26
C ARG A 639 -43.22 24.19 -12.04
N LEU A 640 -42.66 23.05 -11.62
CA LEU A 640 -42.86 21.75 -12.29
C LEU A 640 -44.34 21.33 -12.29
N LYS A 641 -45.08 21.59 -11.21
CA LYS A 641 -46.54 21.36 -11.15
C LYS A 641 -47.28 22.25 -12.14
N SER A 642 -46.90 23.52 -12.25
CA SER A 642 -47.53 24.46 -13.19
C SER A 642 -47.23 24.07 -14.65
N GLU A 643 -45.99 23.71 -14.95
CA GLU A 643 -45.57 23.24 -16.27
C GLU A 643 -46.26 21.93 -16.65
N LEU A 644 -46.38 21.00 -15.70
CA LEU A 644 -47.09 19.75 -15.90
C LEU A 644 -48.57 19.97 -16.22
N VAL A 645 -49.25 20.85 -15.47
CA VAL A 645 -50.67 21.18 -15.72
C VAL A 645 -50.85 21.79 -17.11
N GLU A 646 -49.95 22.68 -17.53
CA GLU A 646 -50.01 23.29 -18.86
C GLU A 646 -49.72 22.28 -19.98
N ALA A 647 -48.76 21.36 -19.76
CA ALA A 647 -48.45 20.28 -20.70
C ALA A 647 -49.61 19.27 -20.82
N GLU A 648 -50.27 18.92 -19.71
CA GLU A 648 -51.46 18.07 -19.71
C GLU A 648 -52.62 18.74 -20.44
N ARG A 649 -52.84 20.04 -20.20
CA ARG A 649 -53.87 20.81 -20.92
C ARG A 649 -53.61 20.88 -22.43
N LYS A 650 -52.36 21.05 -22.84
CA LYS A 650 -51.98 21.02 -24.27
C LYS A 650 -52.18 19.63 -24.87
N SER A 651 -51.82 18.57 -24.13
CA SER A 651 -52.05 17.20 -24.56
C SER A 651 -53.55 16.90 -24.75
N ASP A 652 -54.43 17.44 -23.90
CA ASP A 652 -55.88 17.20 -23.96
C ASP A 652 -56.56 17.95 -25.11
N LEU A 653 -55.97 19.04 -25.59
CA LEU A 653 -56.47 19.81 -26.75
C LEU A 653 -56.08 19.20 -28.10
N ILE A 654 -55.15 18.25 -28.12
CA ILE A 654 -54.69 17.60 -29.35
C ILE A 654 -55.53 16.33 -29.58
N ASP A 655 -56.38 16.38 -30.61
CA ASP A 655 -57.12 15.20 -31.05
C ASP A 655 -56.15 14.18 -31.68
N TYR A 656 -55.94 13.07 -30.97
CA TYR A 656 -55.06 11.98 -31.38
C TYR A 656 -55.34 11.48 -32.80
N ARG A 657 -56.61 11.56 -33.26
CA ARG A 657 -56.97 11.10 -34.61
C ARG A 657 -56.42 11.99 -35.72
N ASN A 658 -56.15 13.26 -35.43
CA ASN A 658 -55.74 14.24 -36.45
C ASN A 658 -54.22 14.43 -36.49
N SER A 659 -53.52 14.33 -35.36
CA SER A 659 -52.05 14.45 -35.28
C SER A 659 -51.41 13.47 -34.27
N PRO A 660 -51.27 12.17 -34.60
CA PRO A 660 -50.77 11.16 -33.67
C PRO A 660 -49.34 11.41 -33.17
N GLY A 661 -48.47 11.94 -34.03
CA GLY A 661 -47.07 12.23 -33.67
C GLY A 661 -46.92 13.39 -32.69
N GLU A 662 -47.75 14.43 -32.85
CA GLU A 662 -47.76 15.59 -31.95
C GLU A 662 -48.34 15.23 -30.58
N TYR A 663 -49.38 14.39 -30.57
CA TYR A 663 -49.93 13.81 -29.34
C TYR A 663 -48.91 12.94 -28.60
N GLN A 664 -48.16 12.08 -29.30
CA GLN A 664 -47.11 11.26 -28.67
C GLN A 664 -45.96 12.09 -28.10
N LYS A 665 -45.55 13.15 -28.80
CA LYS A 665 -44.53 14.08 -28.31
C LYS A 665 -44.98 14.78 -27.02
N GLN A 666 -46.20 15.31 -26.99
CA GLN A 666 -46.77 15.96 -25.80
C GLN A 666 -46.96 14.99 -24.63
N ARG A 667 -47.38 13.75 -24.89
CA ARG A 667 -47.43 12.68 -23.88
C ARG A 667 -46.05 12.33 -23.31
N GLY A 668 -45.01 12.37 -24.14
CA GLY A 668 -43.62 12.18 -23.72
C GLY A 668 -43.14 13.30 -22.80
N GLU A 669 -43.43 14.55 -23.15
CA GLU A 669 -43.13 15.72 -22.30
C GLU A 669 -43.86 15.64 -20.95
N VAL A 670 -45.14 15.27 -20.93
CA VAL A 670 -45.90 15.02 -19.69
C VAL A 670 -45.28 13.89 -18.85
N TRP A 671 -44.76 12.83 -19.50
CA TRP A 671 -44.17 11.70 -18.81
C TRP A 671 -42.83 12.06 -18.15
N GLU A 672 -41.94 12.77 -18.85
CA GLU A 672 -40.68 13.24 -18.27
C GLU A 672 -40.94 14.26 -17.15
N LEU A 673 -41.88 15.21 -17.33
CA LEU A 673 -42.25 16.14 -16.26
C LEU A 673 -42.84 15.44 -15.03
N LYS A 674 -43.63 14.36 -15.21
CA LYS A 674 -44.11 13.54 -14.08
C LYS A 674 -42.99 12.78 -13.40
N LYS A 675 -42.02 12.28 -14.14
CA LYS A 675 -40.84 11.59 -13.60
C LYS A 675 -39.94 12.55 -12.85
N ASP A 676 -39.70 13.74 -13.38
CA ASP A 676 -38.93 14.81 -12.74
C ASP A 676 -39.64 15.36 -11.52
N LEU A 677 -40.95 15.61 -11.59
CA LEU A 677 -41.75 16.01 -10.43
C LEU A 677 -41.74 14.92 -9.35
N LYS A 678 -41.95 13.65 -9.73
CA LYS A 678 -41.89 12.53 -8.79
C LYS A 678 -40.49 12.35 -8.22
N SER A 679 -39.43 12.59 -9.01
CA SER A 679 -38.06 12.59 -8.53
C SER A 679 -37.77 13.78 -7.64
N ALA A 680 -38.33 14.96 -7.88
CA ALA A 680 -38.22 16.13 -7.02
C ALA A 680 -39.05 15.93 -5.73
N GLU A 681 -40.18 15.25 -5.78
CA GLU A 681 -40.96 14.88 -4.58
C GLU A 681 -40.30 13.74 -3.79
N LEU A 682 -39.57 12.82 -4.45
CA LEU A 682 -38.86 11.69 -3.85
C LEU A 682 -37.38 11.96 -3.51
N LYS A 683 -36.78 13.04 -4.04
CA LYS A 683 -35.38 13.43 -3.75
C LYS A 683 -35.22 13.66 -2.24
N PRO A 684 -33.97 13.64 -1.74
CA PRO A 684 -33.68 13.75 -0.32
C PRO A 684 -34.33 14.96 0.35
N GLY A 685 -34.81 16.00 -0.34
CA GLY A 685 -35.53 17.14 0.24
C GLY A 685 -36.58 16.82 1.31
N MET A 686 -37.42 15.77 1.18
CA MET A 686 -38.38 15.41 2.26
C MET A 686 -37.74 14.61 3.41
N ALA A 687 -36.79 13.71 3.11
CA ALA A 687 -36.03 12.98 4.12
C ALA A 687 -35.07 13.92 4.89
N LEU A 688 -34.40 14.80 4.17
CA LEU A 688 -33.58 15.94 4.59
C LEU A 688 -34.41 16.93 5.38
N ARG A 689 -35.61 17.33 4.93
CA ARG A 689 -36.52 18.17 5.72
C ARG A 689 -36.95 17.48 7.00
N ASN A 690 -37.24 16.18 6.98
CA ASN A 690 -37.61 15.45 8.19
C ASN A 690 -36.42 15.22 9.14
N GLU A 691 -35.23 14.96 8.61
CA GLU A 691 -34.01 14.83 9.40
C GLU A 691 -33.52 16.19 9.90
N MET A 692 -33.64 17.27 9.12
CA MET A 692 -33.36 18.65 9.53
C MET A 692 -34.38 19.13 10.55
N ASN A 693 -35.68 18.89 10.35
CA ASN A 693 -36.69 19.24 11.35
C ASN A 693 -36.54 18.45 12.66
N LYS A 694 -35.92 17.26 12.63
CA LYS A 694 -35.53 16.51 13.83
C LYS A 694 -34.22 17.00 14.43
N ALA A 695 -33.22 17.26 13.61
CA ALA A 695 -31.88 17.66 14.04
C ALA A 695 -31.83 19.12 14.48
N VAL A 696 -32.47 20.05 13.78
CA VAL A 696 -32.43 21.51 14.04
C VAL A 696 -32.85 21.84 15.47
N PRO A 697 -33.96 21.30 16.03
CA PRO A 697 -34.27 21.51 17.45
C PRO A 697 -33.21 20.94 18.39
N GLU A 698 -32.64 19.77 18.10
CA GLU A 698 -31.56 19.18 18.90
C GLU A 698 -30.27 20.01 18.83
N LEU A 699 -29.96 20.56 17.66
CA LEU A 699 -28.82 21.43 17.39
C LEU A 699 -29.00 22.81 18.03
N GLN A 700 -30.20 23.39 17.94
CA GLN A 700 -30.57 24.63 18.63
C GLN A 700 -30.56 24.44 20.15
N GLN A 701 -30.99 23.28 20.65
CA GLN A 701 -30.96 22.96 22.06
C GLN A 701 -29.51 22.76 22.56
N ARG A 702 -28.66 22.04 21.81
CA ARG A 702 -27.21 21.94 22.10
C ARG A 702 -26.53 23.31 22.04
N TYR A 703 -26.90 24.15 21.08
CA TYR A 703 -26.42 25.52 20.95
C TYR A 703 -26.78 26.39 22.16
N LEU A 704 -28.05 26.36 22.58
CA LEU A 704 -28.53 27.07 23.77
C LEU A 704 -27.83 26.57 25.03
N TYR A 705 -27.52 25.27 25.11
CA TYR A 705 -26.76 24.69 26.21
C TYR A 705 -25.32 25.21 26.26
N MET A 706 -24.60 25.22 25.13
CA MET A 706 -23.23 25.75 25.04
C MET A 706 -23.18 27.25 25.36
N ARG A 707 -24.14 28.04 24.87
CA ARG A 707 -24.23 29.48 25.15
C ARG A 707 -24.57 29.77 26.61
N ALA A 708 -25.42 28.95 27.23
CA ALA A 708 -25.72 29.06 28.65
C ALA A 708 -24.50 28.72 29.51
N GLU A 709 -23.74 27.68 29.17
CA GLU A 709 -22.48 27.33 29.86
C GLU A 709 -21.44 28.47 29.73
N ASN A 710 -21.17 29.00 28.53
CA ASN A 710 -20.24 30.12 28.34
C ASN A 710 -20.69 31.40 29.07
N PHE A 711 -21.99 31.73 29.03
CA PHE A 711 -22.54 32.89 29.75
C PHE A 711 -22.39 32.74 31.28
N LEU A 712 -22.59 31.53 31.81
CA LEU A 712 -22.47 31.23 33.23
C LEU A 712 -21.00 31.18 33.69
N GLU A 713 -20.07 30.72 32.86
CA GLU A 713 -18.65 30.73 33.17
C GLU A 713 -18.09 32.16 33.17
N THR A 714 -18.53 33.01 32.24
CA THR A 714 -18.20 34.44 32.20
C THR A 714 -18.77 35.19 33.41
N LYS A 715 -19.96 34.82 33.89
CA LYS A 715 -20.53 35.36 35.14
C LYS A 715 -19.84 34.83 36.41
N SER A 716 -19.45 33.56 36.44
CA SER A 716 -18.67 32.94 37.51
C SER A 716 -17.31 33.63 37.70
N LYS A 717 -16.68 34.09 36.62
CA LYS A 717 -15.47 34.92 36.68
C LYS A 717 -15.72 36.34 37.21
N LYS A 718 -16.89 36.94 36.94
CA LYS A 718 -17.27 38.30 37.44
C LYS A 718 -17.77 38.32 38.88
N VAL A 719 -18.28 37.22 39.42
CA VAL A 719 -18.74 37.10 40.81
C VAL A 719 -17.75 36.22 41.57
N GLY A 720 -16.73 36.81 42.19
CA GLY A 720 -15.60 36.12 42.84
C GLY A 720 -15.94 35.24 44.05
N ARG A 721 -16.79 34.22 43.90
CA ARG A 721 -17.02 33.13 44.87
C ARG A 721 -16.93 31.79 44.15
N ARG A 722 -15.70 31.31 43.99
CA ARG A 722 -15.39 29.97 43.48
C ARG A 722 -15.44 28.97 44.63
N ARG A 723 -16.43 28.05 44.62
CA ARG A 723 -16.27 26.59 44.88
C ARG A 723 -17.54 25.82 45.26
N SER A 724 -18.69 26.44 45.57
CA SER A 724 -19.88 25.67 46.01
C SER A 724 -21.07 25.60 45.05
N TYR A 725 -21.08 26.33 43.93
CA TYR A 725 -22.23 26.37 43.01
C TYR A 725 -22.10 25.51 41.74
N SER A 726 -20.90 25.11 41.31
CA SER A 726 -20.72 24.32 40.08
C SER A 726 -21.03 22.83 40.27
N THR A 727 -20.79 22.28 41.47
CA THR A 727 -21.01 20.85 41.76
C THR A 727 -22.50 20.52 41.97
N SER A 728 -23.31 21.44 42.51
CA SER A 728 -24.73 21.17 42.77
C SER A 728 -25.64 21.26 41.53
N ILE A 729 -25.19 21.92 40.45
CA ILE A 729 -25.99 22.12 39.23
C ILE A 729 -25.66 21.07 38.15
N LEU A 730 -24.39 20.65 38.02
CA LEU A 730 -24.02 19.50 37.18
C LEU A 730 -24.69 18.20 37.65
N ASN A 731 -24.87 18.04 38.97
CA ASN A 731 -25.61 16.93 39.54
C ASN A 731 -27.10 16.96 39.15
N ARG A 732 -27.76 18.13 39.08
CA ARG A 732 -29.20 18.22 38.77
C ARG A 732 -29.58 17.73 37.37
N ALA A 733 -28.74 17.93 36.35
CA ALA A 733 -29.01 17.46 34.98
C ALA A 733 -28.79 15.95 34.82
N ALA A 734 -27.77 15.39 35.49
CA ALA A 734 -27.53 13.95 35.57
C ALA A 734 -28.62 13.24 36.38
N THR A 735 -29.05 13.82 37.50
CA THR A 735 -30.13 13.30 38.36
C THR A 735 -31.47 13.25 37.61
N VAL A 736 -31.81 14.20 36.74
CA VAL A 736 -33.09 14.16 35.98
C VAL A 736 -33.10 13.07 34.91
N ARG A 737 -31.98 12.85 34.21
CA ARG A 737 -31.87 11.81 33.17
C ARG A 737 -31.85 10.41 33.80
N MET A 738 -31.16 10.26 34.92
CA MET A 738 -31.02 8.98 35.63
C MET A 738 -32.26 8.65 36.46
N ASN A 739 -32.95 9.64 37.07
CA ASN A 739 -34.26 9.41 37.71
C ASN A 739 -35.32 8.93 36.72
N LYS A 740 -35.22 9.28 35.43
CA LYS A 740 -36.17 8.82 34.41
C LYS A 740 -35.97 7.35 34.04
N GLU A 741 -34.73 6.88 34.01
CA GLU A 741 -34.35 5.47 33.80
C GLU A 741 -34.55 4.63 35.07
N MET A 742 -34.20 5.16 36.25
CA MET A 742 -34.49 4.53 37.54
C MET A 742 -36.00 4.37 37.79
N ASN A 743 -36.83 5.38 37.52
CA ASN A 743 -38.29 5.25 37.62
C ASN A 743 -38.90 4.32 36.56
N ARG A 744 -38.18 4.01 35.49
CA ARG A 744 -38.55 2.97 34.52
C ARG A 744 -38.22 1.59 35.09
N LEU A 745 -36.99 1.41 35.58
CA LEU A 745 -36.54 0.18 36.26
C LEU A 745 -37.42 -0.17 37.47
N CYS A 746 -37.73 0.78 38.37
CA CYS A 746 -38.61 0.55 39.51
C CYS A 746 -40.04 0.17 39.11
N ARG A 747 -40.54 0.66 37.97
CA ARG A 747 -41.85 0.25 37.41
C ARG A 747 -41.81 -1.15 36.80
N ASP A 748 -40.67 -1.56 36.26
CA ASP A 748 -40.46 -2.90 35.72
C ASP A 748 -40.24 -3.94 36.85
N ILE A 749 -39.63 -3.52 37.97
CA ILE A 749 -39.50 -4.30 39.22
C ILE A 749 -40.85 -4.51 39.91
N LEU A 750 -41.69 -3.47 40.01
CA LEU A 750 -43.07 -3.58 40.51
C LEU A 750 -43.99 -4.45 39.62
N ARG A 751 -43.49 -4.90 38.46
CA ARG A 751 -44.17 -5.80 37.51
C ARG A 751 -43.56 -7.22 37.46
N GLY A 752 -42.63 -7.55 38.36
CA GLY A 752 -42.22 -8.94 38.61
C GLY A 752 -41.02 -9.47 37.82
N ALA A 753 -40.04 -8.63 37.47
CA ALA A 753 -38.75 -9.09 36.92
C ALA A 753 -37.87 -9.77 38.00
N LYS A 754 -37.09 -10.80 37.61
CA LYS A 754 -36.23 -11.59 38.52
C LYS A 754 -34.87 -10.93 38.75
N VAL A 755 -34.39 -10.99 40.01
CA VAL A 755 -33.12 -10.44 40.52
C VAL A 755 -31.88 -10.90 39.73
N GLU A 756 -31.93 -12.06 39.07
CA GLU A 756 -30.83 -12.63 38.28
C GLU A 756 -30.47 -11.79 37.03
N GLU A 757 -31.41 -11.06 36.44
CA GLU A 757 -31.10 -10.14 35.32
C GLU A 757 -30.35 -8.88 35.79
N MET A 758 -30.47 -8.51 37.07
CA MET A 758 -29.78 -7.35 37.63
C MET A 758 -28.27 -7.62 37.80
N LEU A 759 -27.92 -8.85 38.18
CA LEU A 759 -26.52 -9.27 38.39
C LEU A 759 -25.76 -9.36 37.06
N GLY A 760 -26.40 -9.81 35.98
CA GLY A 760 -25.78 -9.87 34.64
C GLY A 760 -25.53 -8.49 33.99
N TYR A 761 -26.21 -7.44 34.43
CA TYR A 761 -25.97 -6.06 33.96
C TYR A 761 -24.82 -5.36 34.69
N LEU A 762 -24.52 -5.76 35.93
CA LEU A 762 -23.50 -5.14 36.77
C LEU A 762 -22.10 -5.77 36.62
N GLU A 763 -22.00 -7.02 36.15
CA GLU A 763 -20.71 -7.66 35.79
C GLU A 763 -20.01 -7.05 34.56
N LYS A 764 -20.65 -6.10 33.83
CA LYS A 764 -20.14 -5.57 32.56
C LYS A 764 -19.46 -4.20 32.62
N GLU A 765 -19.49 -3.47 33.75
CA GLU A 765 -18.84 -2.15 33.87
C GLU A 765 -18.12 -1.92 35.22
N ASP A 766 -16.83 -2.29 35.28
CA ASP A 766 -15.98 -2.07 36.45
C ASP A 766 -15.31 -0.68 36.44
N LEU A 767 -15.85 0.26 37.24
CA LEU A 767 -15.16 1.29 38.06
C LEU A 767 -16.11 2.43 38.47
N LEU A 768 -17.11 2.75 37.65
CA LEU A 768 -18.01 3.90 37.87
C LEU A 768 -19.14 3.59 38.87
N CYS A 769 -19.59 2.33 38.90
CA CYS A 769 -20.64 1.87 39.82
C CYS A 769 -20.20 1.90 41.30
N VAL A 770 -18.94 1.55 41.59
CA VAL A 770 -18.41 1.52 42.96
C VAL A 770 -18.28 2.94 43.56
N GLN A 771 -17.93 3.95 42.76
CA GLN A 771 -17.87 5.35 43.21
C GLN A 771 -19.25 6.01 43.42
N LEU A 772 -20.28 5.54 42.71
CA LEU A 772 -21.66 6.06 42.86
C LEU A 772 -22.45 5.34 43.96
N LEU A 773 -22.09 4.10 44.30
CA LEU A 773 -22.65 3.36 45.44
C LEU A 773 -22.20 3.92 46.81
N GLN A 774 -21.17 4.77 46.84
CA GLN A 774 -20.77 5.55 48.01
C GLN A 774 -21.70 6.74 48.31
N ASP A 775 -22.58 7.13 47.38
CA ASP A 775 -23.53 8.22 47.62
C ASP A 775 -24.81 7.70 48.29
N ASN A 776 -25.12 8.19 49.50
CA ASN A 776 -26.07 7.68 50.50
C ASN A 776 -27.57 7.59 50.08
N SER A 777 -27.88 7.72 48.79
CA SER A 777 -29.27 7.83 48.28
C SER A 777 -30.00 6.51 48.06
N ILE A 778 -29.30 5.42 47.72
CA ILE A 778 -29.89 4.07 47.57
C ILE A 778 -30.08 3.43 48.95
N ARG A 779 -29.08 3.59 49.82
CA ARG A 779 -29.07 3.11 51.20
C ARG A 779 -30.20 3.70 52.07
N ALA A 780 -30.70 4.89 51.72
CA ALA A 780 -31.80 5.57 52.39
C ALA A 780 -33.21 5.10 51.93
N GLN A 781 -33.30 4.32 50.85
CA GLN A 781 -34.57 3.83 50.29
C GLN A 781 -34.94 2.41 50.76
N LEU A 782 -34.04 1.72 51.46
CA LEU A 782 -34.29 0.43 52.10
C LEU A 782 -34.70 0.62 53.57
N PRO A 783 -35.79 -0.01 54.07
CA PRO A 783 -36.22 0.11 55.45
C PRO A 783 -35.10 -0.28 56.45
N PRO A 784 -34.92 0.46 57.56
CA PRO A 784 -34.02 0.02 58.62
C PRO A 784 -34.60 -1.22 59.30
N GLY A 785 -33.97 -2.38 59.12
CA GLY A 785 -34.35 -3.66 59.71
C GLY A 785 -34.51 -4.83 58.74
N ASP A 786 -34.46 -4.61 57.43
CA ASP A 786 -34.62 -5.67 56.42
C ASP A 786 -33.33 -6.49 56.18
N GLU A 787 -33.50 -7.82 56.06
CA GLU A 787 -32.44 -8.79 55.74
C GLU A 787 -31.73 -8.45 54.42
N GLU A 788 -32.47 -7.86 53.47
CA GLU A 788 -31.98 -7.43 52.16
C GLU A 788 -30.98 -6.27 52.25
N ARG A 789 -31.15 -5.36 53.23
CA ARG A 789 -30.21 -4.25 53.46
C ARG A 789 -28.89 -4.74 54.06
N LYS A 790 -28.95 -5.74 54.95
CA LYS A 790 -27.75 -6.39 55.52
C LYS A 790 -26.97 -7.14 54.44
N GLN A 791 -27.65 -7.89 53.57
CA GLN A 791 -27.00 -8.61 52.46
C GLN A 791 -26.36 -7.65 51.44
N PHE A 792 -27.00 -6.51 51.15
CA PHE A 792 -26.44 -5.48 50.28
C PHE A 792 -25.16 -4.85 50.85
N ASP A 793 -25.15 -4.47 52.14
CA ASP A 793 -24.00 -3.86 52.80
C ASP A 793 -22.82 -4.86 52.96
N LEU A 794 -23.09 -6.16 53.19
CA LEU A 794 -22.09 -7.25 53.22
C LEU A 794 -21.47 -7.51 51.84
N TRP A 795 -22.28 -7.57 50.79
CA TRP A 795 -21.82 -7.74 49.42
C TRP A 795 -20.94 -6.57 48.97
N LEU A 796 -21.35 -5.33 49.28
CA LEU A 796 -20.59 -4.12 48.97
C LEU A 796 -19.22 -4.13 49.67
N THR A 797 -19.17 -4.58 50.93
CA THR A 797 -17.93 -4.66 51.71
C THR A 797 -16.97 -5.73 51.17
N ALA A 798 -17.49 -6.91 50.77
CA ALA A 798 -16.69 -7.97 50.15
C ALA A 798 -16.11 -7.54 48.79
N ALA A 799 -16.91 -6.87 47.95
CA ALA A 799 -16.47 -6.35 46.65
C ALA A 799 -15.39 -5.25 46.79
N MET A 800 -15.45 -4.42 47.84
CA MET A 800 -14.44 -3.40 48.12
C MET A 800 -13.11 -4.00 48.61
N LEU A 801 -13.17 -5.09 49.38
CA LEU A 801 -11.99 -5.83 49.86
C LEU A 801 -11.27 -6.57 48.73
N GLU A 802 -11.99 -7.26 47.84
CA GLU A 802 -11.40 -7.96 46.69
C GLU A 802 -10.69 -7.01 45.71
N ASN A 803 -11.11 -5.74 45.65
CA ASN A 803 -10.58 -4.73 44.75
C ASN A 803 -9.58 -3.75 45.41
N GLY A 804 -9.23 -3.95 46.69
CA GLY A 804 -8.17 -3.19 47.37
C GLY A 804 -8.55 -1.76 47.84
N PHE A 805 -9.84 -1.47 48.03
CA PHE A 805 -10.34 -0.17 48.49
C PHE A 805 -10.50 -0.09 50.02
N ILE A 806 -9.38 0.07 50.73
CA ILE A 806 -9.35 -0.01 52.21
C ILE A 806 -10.09 1.17 52.89
N ASP A 807 -9.96 2.39 52.39
CA ASP A 807 -10.61 3.57 53.01
C ASP A 807 -12.15 3.54 52.91
N GLY A 808 -12.69 2.93 51.85
CA GLY A 808 -14.15 2.80 51.68
C GLY A 808 -14.77 1.68 52.50
N VAL A 809 -13.98 0.68 52.90
CA VAL A 809 -14.39 -0.38 53.84
C VAL A 809 -14.55 0.21 55.26
N LEU A 810 -13.68 1.15 55.64
CA LEU A 810 -13.74 1.85 56.94
C LEU A 810 -15.00 2.71 57.08
N ASP A 811 -15.34 3.50 56.05
CA ASP A 811 -16.56 4.33 56.05
C ASP A 811 -17.85 3.49 56.09
N ASN A 812 -17.83 2.28 55.52
CA ASN A 812 -18.99 1.38 55.52
C ASN A 812 -19.15 0.64 56.86
N LEU A 813 -18.06 0.23 57.51
CA LEU A 813 -18.09 -0.39 58.84
C LEU A 813 -18.47 0.60 59.95
N ASP A 814 -18.02 1.85 59.89
CA ASP A 814 -18.36 2.91 60.86
C ASP A 814 -19.88 3.15 60.95
N SER A 815 -20.59 2.95 59.85
CA SER A 815 -22.04 3.13 59.77
C SER A 815 -22.88 2.02 60.44
N HIS A 816 -22.26 0.92 60.88
CA HIS A 816 -22.90 -0.15 61.65
C HIS A 816 -22.57 -0.12 63.15
N ILE A 817 -21.51 0.58 63.56
CA ILE A 817 -21.10 0.67 64.97
C ILE A 817 -21.88 1.77 65.73
N ILE A 818 -22.52 2.71 65.00
CA ILE A 818 -23.24 3.83 65.62
C ILE A 818 -24.71 3.85 65.17
N ARG A 819 -25.56 3.05 65.83
CA ARG A 819 -27.01 3.23 66.14
C ARG A 819 -27.83 1.94 65.96
N GLY A 820 -27.95 1.18 67.04
CA GLY A 820 -29.02 0.20 67.30
C GLY A 820 -28.99 -0.20 68.77
N PRO A 821 -30.08 -0.08 69.55
CA PRO A 821 -30.10 -0.40 70.96
C PRO A 821 -30.58 -1.84 71.17
N GLU A 822 -29.67 -2.80 71.38
CA GLU A 822 -29.84 -3.99 72.25
C GLU A 822 -28.58 -4.88 72.22
N PRO A 823 -28.17 -5.53 73.34
CA PRO A 823 -26.84 -6.14 73.47
C PRO A 823 -26.68 -7.58 72.92
N ASP A 824 -27.74 -8.23 72.42
CA ASP A 824 -27.70 -9.69 72.20
C ASP A 824 -27.47 -10.15 70.74
N ASP A 825 -27.37 -9.24 69.77
CA ASP A 825 -27.14 -9.59 68.34
C ASP A 825 -25.70 -9.34 67.85
N GLN A 826 -24.76 -8.96 68.73
CA GLN A 826 -23.42 -8.50 68.33
C GLN A 826 -22.35 -9.59 68.12
N TYR A 827 -22.69 -10.88 68.20
CA TYR A 827 -21.71 -11.98 68.09
C TYR A 827 -21.72 -12.79 66.78
N HIS A 828 -22.59 -12.47 65.80
CA HIS A 828 -22.78 -13.36 64.64
C HIS A 828 -22.05 -13.02 63.33
N CYS A 829 -21.32 -11.90 63.23
CA CYS A 829 -20.73 -11.47 61.95
C CYS A 829 -19.25 -11.88 61.72
N LEU A 830 -18.55 -12.42 62.71
CA LEU A 830 -17.10 -12.73 62.58
C LEU A 830 -16.80 -14.09 61.92
N HIS A 831 -17.78 -14.98 61.80
CA HIS A 831 -17.60 -16.31 61.17
C HIS A 831 -17.72 -16.30 59.63
N LEU A 832 -17.89 -15.13 59.01
CA LEU A 832 -18.08 -14.97 57.56
C LEU A 832 -16.85 -14.39 56.83
N ILE A 833 -15.74 -14.17 57.54
CA ILE A 833 -14.46 -13.77 56.93
C ILE A 833 -13.82 -15.03 56.31
N PRO A 834 -13.46 -15.03 55.02
CA PRO A 834 -12.83 -16.19 54.38
C PRO A 834 -11.51 -16.59 55.07
N GLU A 835 -11.26 -17.90 55.25
CA GLU A 835 -10.00 -18.46 55.81
C GLU A 835 -8.73 -18.00 55.07
N SER A 836 -8.86 -17.42 53.88
CA SER A 836 -7.75 -16.88 53.10
C SER A 836 -7.13 -15.58 53.65
N VAL A 837 -7.68 -15.01 54.73
CA VAL A 837 -7.09 -13.87 55.46
C VAL A 837 -6.21 -14.42 56.59
N CYS A 838 -4.91 -14.08 56.59
CA CYS A 838 -3.92 -14.62 57.54
C CYS A 838 -4.32 -14.42 59.02
N GLU A 839 -4.15 -15.44 59.87
CA GLU A 839 -4.40 -15.43 61.34
C GLU A 839 -3.86 -14.15 62.04
N LYS A 840 -2.67 -13.68 61.66
CA LYS A 840 -2.08 -12.47 62.23
C LYS A 840 -2.83 -11.17 61.91
N THR A 841 -3.58 -11.13 60.81
CA THR A 841 -4.42 -9.99 60.43
C THR A 841 -5.71 -9.97 61.26
N GLN A 842 -6.26 -11.14 61.62
CA GLN A 842 -7.36 -11.24 62.57
C GLN A 842 -6.94 -10.80 63.99
N ASP A 843 -5.75 -11.18 64.45
CA ASP A 843 -5.25 -10.78 65.77
C ASP A 843 -5.00 -9.26 65.88
N LEU A 844 -4.46 -8.64 64.83
CA LEU A 844 -4.20 -7.19 64.81
C LEU A 844 -5.51 -6.37 64.75
N LEU A 845 -6.54 -6.88 64.06
CA LEU A 845 -7.88 -6.30 64.06
C LEU A 845 -8.57 -6.46 65.43
N MET A 846 -8.38 -7.59 66.10
CA MET A 846 -8.86 -7.83 67.47
C MET A 846 -8.17 -6.95 68.51
N MET A 847 -6.89 -6.59 68.32
CA MET A 847 -6.18 -5.64 69.19
C MET A 847 -6.66 -4.19 69.02
N ALA A 848 -6.96 -3.76 67.79
CA ALA A 848 -7.54 -2.44 67.52
C ALA A 848 -8.96 -2.33 68.11
N TRP A 849 -9.77 -3.38 67.96
CA TRP A 849 -11.15 -3.44 68.45
C TRP A 849 -11.28 -3.31 69.99
N ASN A 850 -10.30 -3.85 70.74
CA ASN A 850 -10.31 -3.82 72.21
C ASN A 850 -9.73 -2.52 72.82
N GLY A 851 -9.50 -1.48 72.01
CA GLY A 851 -9.18 -0.12 72.47
C GLY A 851 -7.80 0.07 73.11
N GLY A 852 -6.85 -0.85 72.87
CA GLY A 852 -5.54 -0.86 73.53
C GLY A 852 -4.34 -0.29 72.74
N ALA A 853 -4.50 0.07 71.46
CA ALA A 853 -3.39 0.51 70.60
C ALA A 853 -3.80 1.63 69.64
N ASP A 854 -2.82 2.45 69.21
CA ASP A 854 -3.01 3.47 68.16
C ASP A 854 -3.34 2.77 66.84
N GLU A 855 -4.60 2.89 66.42
CA GLU A 855 -5.16 2.27 65.20
C GLU A 855 -4.31 2.59 63.97
N ARG A 856 -3.76 3.80 63.86
CA ARG A 856 -2.95 4.20 62.70
C ARG A 856 -1.58 3.51 62.66
N ALA A 857 -1.07 3.03 63.79
CA ALA A 857 0.19 2.26 63.84
C ALA A 857 -0.06 0.79 63.45
N VAL A 858 -1.17 0.20 63.92
CA VAL A 858 -1.61 -1.16 63.57
C VAL A 858 -1.86 -1.28 62.06
N TYR A 859 -2.56 -0.30 61.46
CA TYR A 859 -2.85 -0.31 60.02
C TYR A 859 -1.62 -0.10 59.14
N ARG A 860 -0.62 0.68 59.57
CA ARG A 860 0.67 0.78 58.85
C ARG A 860 1.45 -0.52 58.86
N GLN A 861 1.36 -1.30 59.94
CA GLN A 861 2.06 -2.57 60.06
C GLN A 861 1.42 -3.66 59.18
N ILE A 862 0.09 -3.67 59.07
CA ILE A 862 -0.65 -4.52 58.10
C ILE A 862 -0.25 -4.19 56.66
N LEU A 863 -0.14 -2.90 56.32
CA LEU A 863 0.28 -2.43 55.00
C LEU A 863 1.70 -2.86 54.62
N VAL A 864 2.65 -2.82 55.56
CA VAL A 864 4.05 -3.23 55.32
C VAL A 864 4.16 -4.75 55.12
N GLU A 865 3.39 -5.56 55.85
CA GLU A 865 3.50 -7.03 55.81
C GLU A 865 2.75 -7.69 54.63
N GLN A 866 1.71 -7.04 54.06
CA GLN A 866 0.90 -7.58 52.95
C GLN A 866 1.45 -7.26 51.54
N THR A 867 2.42 -6.35 51.43
CA THR A 867 3.01 -5.92 50.13
C THR A 867 3.65 -7.06 49.31
N PRO A 868 4.34 -8.06 49.91
CA PRO A 868 4.92 -9.19 49.16
C PRO A 868 3.87 -10.16 48.58
N SER A 869 2.72 -10.32 49.25
CA SER A 869 1.64 -11.26 48.87
C SER A 869 0.92 -10.81 47.60
N VAL A 870 0.67 -9.50 47.47
CA VAL A 870 0.01 -8.90 46.30
C VAL A 870 0.88 -8.99 45.04
N HIS A 871 2.21 -8.92 45.20
CA HIS A 871 3.15 -9.10 44.09
C HIS A 871 3.20 -10.55 43.60
N HIS A 872 3.06 -11.52 44.51
CA HIS A 872 2.98 -12.95 44.19
C HIS A 872 1.70 -13.32 43.42
N PHE A 873 0.54 -12.78 43.82
CA PHE A 873 -0.72 -13.03 43.11
C PHE A 873 -0.76 -12.42 41.70
N ARG A 874 -0.20 -11.22 41.50
CA ARG A 874 -0.05 -10.61 40.17
C ARG A 874 0.86 -11.44 39.26
N GLN A 875 1.93 -12.00 39.82
CA GLN A 875 2.86 -12.85 39.08
C GLN A 875 2.21 -14.18 38.67
N LYS A 876 1.47 -14.84 39.58
CA LYS A 876 0.70 -16.06 39.26
C LYS A 876 -0.39 -15.82 38.21
N ALA A 877 -1.08 -14.69 38.26
CA ALA A 877 -2.09 -14.34 37.25
C ALA A 877 -1.47 -14.11 35.86
N LEU A 878 -0.27 -13.54 35.81
CA LEU A 878 0.49 -13.37 34.57
C LEU A 878 1.00 -14.71 34.03
N GLU A 879 1.53 -15.58 34.89
CA GLU A 879 1.97 -16.93 34.53
C GLU A 879 0.82 -17.79 34.01
N ARG A 880 -0.39 -17.69 34.61
CA ARG A 880 -1.59 -18.39 34.14
C ARG A 880 -2.02 -17.93 32.75
N LYS A 881 -2.04 -16.61 32.49
CA LYS A 881 -2.31 -16.06 31.15
C LYS A 881 -1.26 -16.47 30.11
N GLN A 882 0.01 -16.55 30.51
CA GLN A 882 1.08 -17.03 29.64
C GLN A 882 1.00 -18.53 29.37
N ALA A 883 0.59 -19.33 30.35
CA ALA A 883 0.36 -20.76 30.20
C ALA A 883 -0.85 -21.06 29.28
N GLU A 884 -1.93 -20.29 29.40
CA GLU A 884 -3.10 -20.36 28.51
C GLU A 884 -2.73 -19.97 27.07
N ALA A 885 -1.90 -18.93 26.90
CA ALA A 885 -1.38 -18.54 25.58
C ALA A 885 -0.44 -19.60 24.96
N ARG A 886 0.36 -20.29 25.78
CA ARG A 886 1.23 -21.40 25.32
C ARG A 886 0.44 -22.66 24.99
N ALA A 887 -0.61 -22.98 25.74
CA ALA A 887 -1.50 -24.10 25.47
C ALA A 887 -2.30 -23.91 24.17
N ALA A 888 -2.62 -22.66 23.80
CA ALA A 888 -3.30 -22.31 22.57
C ALA A 888 -2.44 -22.46 21.28
N LEU A 889 -1.12 -22.59 21.41
CA LEU A 889 -0.18 -22.58 20.27
C LEU A 889 0.25 -23.97 19.76
N GLY A 890 -0.14 -25.08 20.41
CA GLY A 890 0.23 -26.43 19.99
C GLY A 890 1.75 -26.72 20.04
N PRO A 891 2.19 -27.99 19.88
CA PRO A 891 3.60 -28.34 20.02
C PRO A 891 4.41 -27.93 18.78
N VAL A 892 5.27 -26.92 18.93
CA VAL A 892 6.32 -26.58 17.97
C VAL A 892 7.53 -27.49 18.22
N VAL A 893 7.92 -28.26 17.22
CA VAL A 893 9.18 -29.02 17.19
C VAL A 893 10.32 -28.03 16.93
N THR A 894 11.09 -27.69 17.96
CA THR A 894 12.32 -26.89 17.83
C THR A 894 13.52 -27.79 17.53
N ILE A 895 14.14 -27.57 16.38
CA ILE A 895 15.51 -28.01 16.06
C ILE A 895 16.48 -26.99 16.66
N GLU A 896 17.37 -27.43 17.54
CA GLU A 896 18.41 -26.59 18.16
C GLU A 896 19.50 -26.20 17.15
N ALA A 897 19.71 -24.90 16.95
CA ALA A 897 20.92 -24.35 16.36
C ALA A 897 21.72 -23.62 17.45
N LYS A 898 22.89 -24.15 17.79
CA LYS A 898 23.87 -23.53 18.68
C LYS A 898 24.52 -22.33 17.99
N ALA A 899 24.45 -21.16 18.62
CA ALA A 899 25.31 -20.02 18.33
C ALA A 899 25.98 -19.57 19.63
N GLU A 900 27.30 -19.75 19.73
CA GLU A 900 28.14 -19.19 20.78
C GLU A 900 28.50 -17.74 20.41
N ALA A 901 28.28 -16.85 21.37
CA ALA A 901 28.74 -15.46 21.35
C ALA A 901 30.04 -15.34 22.17
N ALA A 902 30.95 -14.46 21.73
CA ALA A 902 32.06 -14.00 22.55
C ALA A 902 32.27 -12.50 22.37
N GLU A 903 32.16 -11.75 23.47
CA GLU A 903 32.59 -10.36 23.62
C GLU A 903 33.97 -10.28 24.29
N LEU A 904 34.80 -9.40 23.73
CA LEU A 904 35.79 -8.48 24.32
C LEU A 904 36.59 -8.84 25.59
N THR A 905 37.92 -8.70 25.50
CA THR A 905 38.73 -7.83 26.41
C THR A 905 40.17 -7.61 25.89
N GLU A 906 40.68 -6.40 26.10
CA GLU A 906 42.06 -5.95 25.87
C GLU A 906 43.05 -6.53 26.91
N ALA A 907 44.31 -6.82 26.51
CA ALA A 907 45.54 -6.45 27.23
C ALA A 907 46.83 -7.03 26.58
N THR A 908 47.72 -6.12 26.16
CA THR A 908 49.21 -6.10 26.26
C THR A 908 50.10 -7.34 26.01
N ALA A 909 51.11 -7.08 25.15
CA ALA A 909 52.54 -7.46 25.23
C ALA A 909 53.03 -8.84 24.73
N GLY A 910 54.05 -8.80 23.84
CA GLY A 910 55.10 -9.82 23.72
C GLY A 910 55.05 -10.74 22.49
N ALA A 911 55.95 -10.53 21.52
CA ALA A 911 56.42 -11.53 20.56
C ALA A 911 57.14 -12.71 21.29
N PRO A 912 57.49 -13.89 20.69
CA PRO A 912 57.64 -14.20 19.24
C PRO A 912 57.13 -15.59 18.74
N GLU A 913 57.17 -15.77 17.41
CA GLU A 913 57.19 -17.01 16.58
C GLU A 913 56.28 -18.23 16.88
N PRO A 914 55.74 -18.86 15.81
CA PRO A 914 55.60 -20.31 15.82
C PRO A 914 56.26 -20.99 14.63
N ALA A 915 57.01 -22.03 14.99
CA ALA A 915 57.58 -23.04 14.13
C ALA A 915 56.51 -23.91 13.44
N SER A 916 56.91 -24.35 12.25
CA SER A 916 56.42 -25.46 11.43
C SER A 916 55.58 -26.55 12.11
N ARG A 917 54.40 -26.84 11.53
CA ARG A 917 53.82 -28.20 11.54
C ARG A 917 53.35 -28.59 10.14
N LYS A 918 53.81 -29.78 9.74
CA LYS A 918 53.48 -30.52 8.50
C LYS A 918 52.00 -30.97 8.50
N PRO A 919 51.35 -31.07 7.34
CA PRO A 919 50.14 -31.87 7.19
C PRO A 919 50.48 -33.30 6.69
N GLU A 920 49.73 -34.28 7.21
CA GLU A 920 49.62 -35.66 6.72
C GLU A 920 48.53 -35.78 5.63
N PRO A 921 48.47 -36.90 4.87
CA PRO A 921 48.25 -36.86 3.42
C PRO A 921 46.82 -37.15 2.95
N GLU A 922 46.49 -36.58 1.78
CA GLU A 922 45.35 -36.97 0.93
C GLU A 922 45.71 -38.16 0.02
N PRO A 923 44.72 -39.00 -0.36
CA PRO A 923 44.95 -40.16 -1.21
C PRO A 923 44.94 -39.85 -2.71
N GLU A 924 45.95 -40.42 -3.36
CA GLU A 924 46.13 -40.81 -4.76
C GLU A 924 45.04 -40.44 -5.80
N HIS A 925 45.41 -39.55 -6.73
CA HIS A 925 45.00 -39.69 -8.13
C HIS A 925 46.18 -39.55 -9.11
N VAL A 926 46.17 -40.52 -10.02
CA VAL A 926 47.08 -40.88 -11.11
C VAL A 926 47.58 -39.70 -11.96
N ARG A 927 48.91 -39.64 -12.14
CA ARG A 927 49.67 -38.80 -13.09
C ARG A 927 49.29 -39.10 -14.54
N VAL A 928 49.32 -38.10 -15.44
CA VAL A 928 50.19 -38.08 -16.65
C VAL A 928 50.38 -36.64 -17.19
N ALA A 929 51.66 -36.27 -17.25
CA ALA A 929 52.42 -35.41 -18.17
C ALA A 929 52.10 -33.92 -18.41
N ASP A 930 53.04 -33.11 -17.90
CA ASP A 930 53.53 -31.84 -18.43
C ASP A 930 53.80 -31.82 -19.93
N LYS A 931 53.54 -30.64 -20.55
CA LYS A 931 54.50 -29.88 -21.37
C LYS A 931 53.92 -28.52 -21.80
N ARG A 932 54.54 -27.43 -21.35
CA ARG A 932 54.61 -26.11 -22.02
C ARG A 932 56.07 -25.89 -22.47
N PRO A 933 56.42 -24.84 -23.23
CA PRO A 933 55.75 -24.20 -24.36
C PRO A 933 56.70 -24.05 -25.57
N LEU A 934 56.20 -23.74 -26.77
CA LEU A 934 57.01 -23.16 -27.84
C LEU A 934 56.25 -22.03 -28.54
N LYS A 935 56.88 -20.86 -28.62
CA LYS A 935 56.54 -19.74 -29.51
C LYS A 935 56.96 -20.08 -30.93
N LYS A 936 56.23 -19.60 -31.93
CA LYS A 936 56.79 -18.90 -33.10
C LYS A 936 55.71 -18.23 -33.94
N ASP A 937 56.13 -17.09 -34.48
CA ASP A 937 55.45 -16.19 -35.40
C ASP A 937 55.20 -16.80 -36.80
N ASP A 938 54.40 -16.05 -37.56
CA ASP A 938 54.30 -15.93 -39.02
C ASP A 938 53.25 -16.75 -39.83
N GLN A 939 52.53 -15.95 -40.63
CA GLN A 939 51.76 -16.21 -41.88
C GLN A 939 50.30 -16.70 -41.74
N LEU A 940 49.30 -15.88 -42.10
CA LEU A 940 48.77 -15.60 -43.46
C LEU A 940 48.31 -16.88 -44.18
N ASP A 941 47.00 -17.16 -44.16
CA ASP A 941 46.13 -17.07 -45.36
C ASP A 941 44.74 -17.73 -45.11
N LEU A 942 43.71 -17.06 -45.64
CA LEU A 942 42.42 -17.61 -46.10
C LEU A 942 41.51 -18.36 -45.08
N PHE A 943 40.60 -17.62 -44.45
CA PHE A 943 39.13 -17.60 -44.69
C PHE A 943 38.40 -16.85 -43.57
#